data_AF-A0A7W2E926-F1
#
_entry.id   AF-A0A7W2E926-F1
#
_cell.length_a   1.000
_cell.length_b   1.000
_cell.length_c   1.000
_cell.angle_alpha   90.00
_cell.angle_beta   90.00
_cell.angle_gamma   90.00
#
_symmetry.space_group_name_H-M   'P 1'
#
loop_
_entity.id
_entity.type
_entity.pdbx_description
1 polymer ?
#
loop_
_entity_poly.entity_id
_entity_poly.type
_entity_poly.pdbx_seq_one_letter_code
_entity_poly.pdbx_strand_id
1 'polypeptide(L)'
;MANDQRVRVGGRELTVSNLDKVLYPATGTTKADAMRYYQAVADVLVPQVRRRPVTRKRWPEGVDKQSFFRKDLEDSAPAWVPTGTIQHTTSVNAYPLIDGSATLAWLSQVAALELHTPQWRFGADGKPQNPDRLVLDLDPGPGIELHDTAEVALMCREILEDMGLTCVPVTSGSKGIHLYAGLDGTSDAIAVTNVAKTLAQHLQRAHPDRITATMAKAERTGRVFIDWSQNNGKKTTISPYSLRGKARPTVAAPRTWEEIADPALRQLELDEVIARVEDGLDPIAALGAPGEDRLATYRAMRDKTKTGEPVPDAAPAPRDGEPIFVIGEHDASHLHWDFRLEHDGVLVSWAVPKGPPLDTDVNRLAVQTEDHPIEYAEFEGTIPKGQYGAGTVKIWDIGTCEIEKWRDREIIAVLRGRDGGGLGGIPRRFALIRTDEKHWLLKLTRDQPSAAPTTTPFAPMLPTAATRGEITLEQKDGAEFAYEMKWDGYRILADVGDAVRLRSRSGKDYTHLFPHTDELAQLLVDGGRVDGELLALDTDGKPDFSALHHADQHGTRDKGANLRYMVFDVLRLAGRDLTGEPWNVRRELLEQLTETEHVVIPPAYTGSFDTAWRAAEELGLEGVVAKRTDAAYAPGERSRAWLKVKRALHQEVVVVGVRTGKRGIASLLVAVPDEAGELRYAGRVGTGFSNAQLAEIGRTLRRVERKTPPIDIPASDAKDAWWVTPKFVAEVQLAGATTDNKVRQASWRGWREDKDPGQVRWEV
;
A
#
# COMPACT_ATOMS: atom_id res chain seq x y z
N MET A 1 14.11 4.93 -22.96
CA MET A 1 12.71 5.16 -23.39
C MET A 1 11.91 5.14 -22.11
N ALA A 2 11.38 6.28 -21.68
CA ALA A 2 10.63 6.39 -20.43
C ALA A 2 9.37 5.53 -20.53
N ASN A 3 9.16 4.66 -19.55
CA ASN A 3 8.00 3.78 -19.50
C ASN A 3 6.86 4.56 -18.83
N ASP A 4 6.21 5.43 -19.60
CA ASP A 4 5.07 6.23 -19.12
C ASP A 4 3.91 5.28 -18.80
N GLN A 5 3.37 5.38 -17.60
CA GLN A 5 2.24 4.58 -17.12
C GLN A 5 1.08 5.51 -16.80
N ARG A 6 -0.14 5.06 -17.05
CA ARG A 6 -1.35 5.76 -16.63
C ARG A 6 -1.88 5.14 -15.36
N VAL A 7 -2.05 5.95 -14.32
CA VAL A 7 -2.60 5.56 -13.03
C VAL A 7 -3.83 6.41 -12.74
N ARG A 8 -4.77 5.88 -11.95
CA ARG A 8 -5.95 6.62 -11.50
C ARG A 8 -5.89 6.80 -9.99
N VAL A 9 -5.98 8.05 -9.53
CA VAL A 9 -5.91 8.43 -8.11
C VAL A 9 -7.02 9.45 -7.84
N GLY A 10 -7.84 9.22 -6.82
CA GLY A 10 -8.94 10.13 -6.44
C GLY A 10 -9.85 10.51 -7.61
N GLY A 11 -10.27 9.52 -8.42
CA GLY A 11 -11.08 9.73 -9.63
C GLY A 11 -10.34 10.31 -10.84
N ARG A 12 -9.14 10.87 -10.68
CA ARG A 12 -8.37 11.53 -11.75
C ARG A 12 -7.36 10.59 -12.40
N GLU A 13 -7.21 10.71 -13.72
CA GLU A 13 -6.16 10.01 -14.48
C GLU A 13 -4.86 10.83 -14.49
N LEU A 14 -3.74 10.16 -14.23
CA LEU A 14 -2.40 10.72 -14.12
C LEU A 14 -1.44 9.90 -14.97
N THR A 15 -0.63 10.59 -15.79
CA THR A 15 0.53 9.96 -16.43
C THR A 15 1.72 10.08 -15.50
N VAL A 16 2.23 8.93 -15.05
CA VAL A 16 3.42 8.81 -14.21
C VAL A 16 4.59 8.24 -14.99
N SER A 17 5.80 8.64 -14.63
CA SER A 17 7.01 8.25 -15.35
C SER A 17 8.23 8.22 -14.45
N ASN A 18 9.20 7.38 -14.81
CA ASN A 18 10.46 7.18 -14.07
C ASN A 18 10.23 6.88 -12.59
N LEU A 19 9.29 5.98 -12.30
CA LEU A 19 8.91 5.60 -10.93
C LEU A 19 10.07 4.96 -10.16
N ASP A 20 10.95 4.26 -10.87
CA ASP A 20 12.19 3.65 -10.39
C ASP A 20 13.32 4.67 -10.12
N LYS A 21 13.13 5.95 -10.45
CA LYS A 21 14.15 6.98 -10.21
C LYS A 21 14.39 7.11 -8.70
N VAL A 22 15.62 6.86 -8.27
CA VAL A 22 16.07 7.09 -6.88
C VAL A 22 16.10 8.59 -6.59
N LEU A 23 15.29 9.02 -5.61
CA LEU A 23 15.26 10.40 -5.14
C LEU A 23 16.13 10.60 -3.89
N TYR A 24 16.27 9.57 -3.04
CA TYR A 24 17.17 9.57 -1.88
C TYR A 24 18.22 8.47 -2.01
N PRO A 25 19.45 8.80 -2.48
CA PRO A 25 20.48 7.79 -2.71
C PRO A 25 20.92 7.04 -1.45
N ALA A 26 20.91 7.67 -0.28
CA ALA A 26 21.36 7.06 0.97
C ALA A 26 20.49 5.88 1.43
N THR A 27 19.22 5.86 1.05
CA THR A 27 18.23 4.83 1.43
C THR A 27 17.71 4.05 0.23
N GLY A 28 18.09 4.43 -0.99
CA GLY A 28 17.54 3.87 -2.22
C GLY A 28 16.09 4.28 -2.50
N THR A 29 15.51 5.21 -1.72
CA THR A 29 14.10 5.60 -1.84
C THR A 29 13.84 6.22 -3.22
N THR A 30 12.91 5.60 -3.93
CA THR A 30 12.53 5.96 -5.29
C THR A 30 11.39 6.97 -5.33
N LYS A 31 11.11 7.47 -6.54
CA LYS A 31 9.95 8.30 -6.83
C LYS A 31 8.63 7.55 -6.58
N ALA A 32 8.59 6.24 -6.83
CA ALA A 32 7.46 5.40 -6.49
C ALA A 32 7.22 5.39 -4.97
N ASP A 33 8.28 5.28 -4.16
CA ASP A 33 8.19 5.26 -2.70
C ASP A 33 7.72 6.61 -2.15
N ALA A 34 8.25 7.72 -2.68
CA ALA A 34 7.78 9.06 -2.31
C ALA A 34 6.30 9.26 -2.67
N MET A 35 5.85 8.72 -3.80
CA MET A 35 4.43 8.76 -4.20
C MET A 35 3.57 7.89 -3.28
N ARG A 36 4.03 6.67 -2.96
CA ARG A 36 3.37 5.76 -2.00
C ARG A 36 3.20 6.44 -0.65
N TYR A 37 4.25 7.08 -0.14
CA TYR A 37 4.20 7.85 1.10
C TYR A 37 3.08 8.89 1.08
N TYR A 38 3.07 9.76 0.06
CA TYR A 38 2.06 10.82 -0.03
C TYR A 38 0.64 10.30 -0.23
N GLN A 39 0.46 9.09 -0.79
CA GLN A 39 -0.84 8.43 -0.82
C GLN A 39 -1.23 7.87 0.54
N ALA A 40 -0.30 7.22 1.25
CA ALA A 40 -0.56 6.62 2.56
C ALA A 40 -0.91 7.68 3.62
N VAL A 41 -0.28 8.85 3.59
CA VAL A 41 -0.57 9.94 4.55
C VAL A 41 -1.61 10.94 4.03
N ALA A 42 -2.27 10.67 2.91
CA ALA A 42 -3.15 11.66 2.26
C ALA A 42 -4.28 12.14 3.20
N ASP A 43 -4.89 11.23 3.95
CA ASP A 43 -6.05 11.54 4.79
C ASP A 43 -5.71 12.47 5.97
N VAL A 44 -4.49 12.38 6.50
CA VAL A 44 -4.00 13.26 7.57
C VAL A 44 -3.27 14.50 7.04
N LEU A 45 -2.63 14.43 5.87
CA LEU A 45 -1.89 15.54 5.27
C LEU A 45 -2.83 16.57 4.62
N VAL A 46 -3.79 16.11 3.80
CA VAL A 46 -4.67 17.00 3.04
C VAL A 46 -5.39 18.02 3.93
N PRO A 47 -5.99 17.65 5.09
CA PRO A 47 -6.59 18.64 6.00
C PRO A 47 -5.63 19.78 6.41
N GLN A 48 -4.34 19.49 6.57
CA GLN A 48 -3.33 20.46 7.00
C GLN A 48 -2.94 21.47 5.92
N VAL A 49 -3.13 21.12 4.64
CA VAL A 49 -2.74 21.93 3.48
C VAL A 49 -3.91 22.40 2.60
N ARG A 50 -5.11 21.85 2.82
CA ARG A 50 -6.33 22.14 2.05
C ARG A 50 -6.55 23.65 1.92
N ARG A 51 -6.83 24.11 0.71
CA ARG A 51 -7.04 25.52 0.36
C ARG A 51 -5.87 26.48 0.68
N ARG A 52 -4.70 25.99 1.11
CA ARG A 52 -3.49 26.80 1.27
C ARG A 52 -2.74 26.89 -0.07
N PRO A 53 -2.23 28.06 -0.48
CA PRO A 53 -1.34 28.15 -1.64
C PRO A 53 -0.03 27.41 -1.35
N VAL A 54 0.23 26.34 -2.09
CA VAL A 54 1.42 25.50 -1.84
C VAL A 54 2.61 25.97 -2.67
N THR A 55 3.68 26.39 -1.99
CA THR A 55 4.99 26.55 -2.61
C THR A 55 5.72 25.21 -2.56
N ARG A 56 6.21 24.74 -3.71
CA ARG A 56 6.83 23.42 -3.83
C ARG A 56 8.33 23.58 -3.95
N LYS A 57 9.10 22.74 -3.27
CA LYS A 57 10.52 22.57 -3.58
C LYS A 57 10.74 21.21 -4.21
N ARG A 58 11.38 21.22 -5.37
CA ARG A 58 11.46 20.07 -6.27
C ARG A 58 12.89 19.57 -6.38
N TRP A 59 13.03 18.24 -6.45
CA TRP A 59 14.29 17.53 -6.71
C TRP A 59 14.10 16.52 -7.85
N PRO A 60 13.98 16.97 -9.11
CA PRO A 60 13.70 16.06 -10.23
C PRO A 60 14.76 14.98 -10.46
N GLU A 61 16.00 15.24 -10.02
CA GLU A 61 17.16 14.33 -10.14
C GLU A 61 17.65 13.81 -8.77
N GLY A 62 16.82 13.91 -7.73
CA GLY A 62 17.14 13.45 -6.37
C GLY A 62 17.85 14.49 -5.50
N VAL A 63 17.93 14.19 -4.20
CA VAL A 63 18.33 15.13 -3.12
C VAL A 63 19.79 15.59 -3.19
N ASP A 64 20.66 14.82 -3.81
CA ASP A 64 22.08 15.16 -4.02
C ASP A 64 22.30 16.11 -5.21
N LYS A 65 21.23 16.45 -5.94
CA LYS A 65 21.26 17.34 -7.10
C LYS A 65 20.55 18.67 -6.79
N GLN A 66 20.62 19.59 -7.74
CA GLN A 66 20.07 20.93 -7.57
C GLN A 66 18.55 20.88 -7.36
N SER A 67 18.10 21.50 -6.27
CA SER A 67 16.70 21.77 -5.99
C SER A 67 16.27 23.15 -6.49
N PHE A 68 14.98 23.34 -6.73
CA PHE A 68 14.43 24.68 -6.94
C PHE A 68 13.05 24.83 -6.30
N PHE A 69 12.73 26.06 -5.89
CA PHE A 69 11.39 26.44 -5.44
C PHE A 69 10.52 26.80 -6.64
N ARG A 70 9.25 26.39 -6.59
CA ARG A 70 8.23 26.72 -7.58
C ARG A 70 6.96 27.17 -6.87
N LYS A 71 6.63 28.45 -7.05
CA LYS A 71 5.39 29.08 -6.58
C LYS A 71 4.29 28.82 -7.60
N ASP A 72 4.48 29.40 -8.77
CA ASP A 72 3.54 29.35 -9.89
C ASP A 72 3.39 27.94 -10.49
N LEU A 73 2.16 27.55 -10.79
CA LEU A 73 1.80 26.28 -11.40
C LEU A 73 2.53 26.13 -12.75
N GLU A 74 3.00 24.92 -13.08
CA GLU A 74 3.62 24.68 -14.38
C GLU A 74 2.56 24.57 -15.49
N ASP A 75 2.90 25.01 -16.71
CA ASP A 75 2.03 24.87 -17.89
C ASP A 75 1.66 23.41 -18.19
N SER A 76 2.51 22.47 -17.76
CA SER A 76 2.29 21.03 -17.91
C SER A 76 1.43 20.42 -16.80
N ALA A 77 0.94 21.22 -15.84
CA ALA A 77 0.05 20.75 -14.80
C ALA A 77 -1.30 20.31 -15.39
N PRO A 78 -1.90 19.21 -14.89
CA PRO A 78 -3.23 18.80 -15.31
C PRO A 78 -4.27 19.91 -15.06
N ALA A 79 -5.17 20.12 -16.02
CA ALA A 79 -6.20 21.17 -15.96
C ALA A 79 -7.15 21.05 -14.75
N TRP A 80 -7.21 19.88 -14.12
CA TRP A 80 -8.03 19.63 -12.94
C TRP A 80 -7.36 20.00 -11.61
N VAL A 81 -6.07 20.35 -11.59
CA VAL A 81 -5.39 20.78 -10.36
C VAL A 81 -5.98 22.15 -9.95
N PRO A 82 -6.63 22.26 -8.77
CA PRO A 82 -7.21 23.52 -8.35
C PRO A 82 -6.12 24.54 -8.05
N THR A 83 -6.43 25.82 -8.29
CA THR A 83 -5.48 26.91 -8.08
C THR A 83 -6.06 28.06 -7.28
N GLY A 84 -5.19 28.78 -6.58
CA GLY A 84 -5.49 30.06 -5.97
C GLY A 84 -4.50 31.11 -6.45
N THR A 85 -5.00 32.28 -6.83
CA THR A 85 -4.19 33.33 -7.46
C THR A 85 -3.71 34.35 -6.44
N ILE A 86 -2.42 34.68 -6.47
CA ILE A 86 -1.82 35.71 -5.63
C ILE A 86 -1.18 36.79 -6.50
N GLN A 87 -1.58 38.03 -6.28
CA GLN A 87 -0.91 39.21 -6.83
C GLN A 87 0.37 39.49 -6.02
N HIS A 88 1.51 39.38 -6.69
CA HIS A 88 2.79 39.88 -6.21
C HIS A 88 3.09 41.25 -6.82
N THR A 89 4.13 41.91 -6.31
CA THR A 89 4.56 43.24 -6.78
C THR A 89 4.85 43.27 -8.28
N THR A 90 5.39 42.18 -8.84
CA THR A 90 5.87 42.11 -10.22
C THR A 90 5.20 41.02 -11.06
N SER A 91 4.32 40.21 -10.49
CA SER A 91 3.70 39.09 -11.19
C SER A 91 2.38 38.69 -10.54
N VAL A 92 1.56 37.95 -11.28
CA VAL A 92 0.39 37.23 -10.78
C VAL A 92 0.71 35.75 -10.89
N ASN A 93 0.70 35.04 -9.76
CA ASN A 93 1.04 33.62 -9.73
C ASN A 93 -0.19 32.80 -9.35
N ALA A 94 -0.44 31.72 -10.08
CA ALA A 94 -1.42 30.70 -9.76
C ALA A 94 -0.72 29.60 -8.93
N TYR A 95 -1.10 29.48 -7.66
CA TYR A 95 -0.56 28.46 -6.77
C TYR A 95 -1.44 27.20 -6.81
N PRO A 96 -0.87 25.99 -6.84
CA PRO A 96 -1.66 24.78 -6.65
C PRO A 96 -2.27 24.73 -5.25
N LEU A 97 -3.51 24.24 -5.20
CA LEU A 97 -4.20 23.89 -3.96
C LEU A 97 -4.28 22.36 -3.86
N ILE A 98 -4.04 21.82 -2.68
CA ILE A 98 -4.08 20.38 -2.43
C ILE A 98 -5.36 20.07 -1.67
N ASP A 99 -6.44 19.83 -2.40
CA ASP A 99 -7.75 19.56 -1.82
C ASP A 99 -8.10 18.06 -1.77
N GLY A 100 -7.24 17.21 -2.37
CA GLY A 100 -7.38 15.74 -2.36
C GLY A 100 -6.13 14.99 -2.82
N SER A 101 -6.18 13.65 -2.72
CA SER A 101 -5.07 12.72 -2.97
C SER A 101 -4.53 12.75 -4.41
N ALA A 102 -5.39 13.09 -5.40
CA ALA A 102 -4.99 13.22 -6.80
C ALA A 102 -3.93 14.31 -7.00
N THR A 103 -4.08 15.48 -6.37
CA THR A 103 -3.09 16.56 -6.46
C THR A 103 -1.78 16.17 -5.78
N LEU A 104 -1.84 15.44 -4.65
CA LEU A 104 -0.64 14.91 -4.00
C LEU A 104 0.13 13.90 -4.88
N ALA A 105 -0.58 13.00 -5.57
CA ALA A 105 0.04 12.09 -6.52
C ALA A 105 0.74 12.84 -7.66
N TRP A 106 0.10 13.88 -8.20
CA TRP A 106 0.70 14.74 -9.21
C TRP A 106 1.97 15.45 -8.70
N LEU A 107 1.92 16.00 -7.48
CA LEU A 107 3.08 16.66 -6.86
C LEU A 107 4.26 15.71 -6.69
N SER A 108 3.99 14.47 -6.31
CA SER A 108 4.98 13.38 -6.27
C SER A 108 5.55 13.07 -7.66
N GLN A 109 4.69 13.04 -8.69
CA GLN A 109 5.10 12.84 -10.08
C GLN A 109 6.04 13.96 -10.58
N VAL A 110 5.90 15.20 -10.10
CA VAL A 110 6.82 16.30 -10.44
C VAL A 110 8.03 16.40 -9.50
N ALA A 111 8.22 15.40 -8.62
CA ALA A 111 9.27 15.32 -7.61
C ALA A 111 9.28 16.52 -6.64
N ALA A 112 8.10 17.02 -6.27
CA ALA A 112 7.94 17.99 -5.20
C ALA A 112 8.04 17.27 -3.85
N LEU A 113 9.24 17.25 -3.27
CA LEU A 113 9.48 16.60 -1.99
C LEU A 113 9.05 17.49 -0.82
N GLU A 114 9.26 18.80 -0.89
CA GLU A 114 8.83 19.71 0.19
C GLU A 114 7.63 20.55 -0.23
N LEU A 115 6.60 20.55 0.63
CA LEU A 115 5.36 21.30 0.50
C LEU A 115 5.32 22.40 1.56
N HIS A 116 5.40 23.65 1.14
CA HIS A 116 5.45 24.82 2.03
C HIS A 116 4.15 25.61 1.93
N THR A 117 3.54 25.93 3.06
CA THR A 117 2.24 26.62 3.14
C THR A 117 2.29 27.83 4.07
N PRO A 118 1.51 28.90 3.81
CA PRO A 118 1.31 29.96 4.78
C PRO A 118 0.38 29.50 5.91
N GLN A 119 0.21 30.35 6.92
CA GLN A 119 -0.66 30.07 8.06
C GLN A 119 -2.13 30.48 7.84
N TRP A 120 -2.51 30.84 6.61
CA TRP A 120 -3.88 31.17 6.19
C TRP A 120 -4.34 30.28 5.03
N ARG A 121 -5.64 30.32 4.71
CA ARG A 121 -6.29 29.58 3.60
C ARG A 121 -7.06 30.51 2.68
N PHE A 122 -7.31 30.10 1.44
CA PHE A 122 -8.25 30.77 0.57
C PHE A 122 -9.70 30.46 0.99
N GLY A 123 -10.51 31.50 1.14
CA GLY A 123 -11.96 31.39 1.29
C GLY A 123 -12.63 30.90 0.01
N ALA A 124 -13.94 30.65 0.08
CA ALA A 124 -14.76 30.25 -1.07
C ALA A 124 -14.80 31.33 -2.17
N ASP A 125 -14.62 32.61 -1.80
CA ASP A 125 -14.54 33.74 -2.74
C ASP A 125 -13.16 33.87 -3.43
N GLY A 126 -12.24 32.94 -3.15
CA GLY A 126 -10.90 32.94 -3.71
C GLY A 126 -9.96 33.97 -3.09
N LYS A 127 -10.35 34.65 -1.99
CA LYS A 127 -9.49 35.62 -1.29
C LYS A 127 -8.76 34.98 -0.11
N PRO A 128 -7.56 35.46 0.23
CA PRO A 128 -6.88 35.08 1.47
C PRO A 128 -7.73 35.42 2.69
N GLN A 129 -7.94 34.44 3.57
CA GLN A 129 -8.53 34.65 4.89
C GLN A 129 -7.46 35.05 5.90
N ASN A 130 -7.89 35.43 7.10
CA ASN A 130 -7.01 35.55 8.25
C ASN A 130 -6.35 34.20 8.59
N PRO A 131 -5.19 34.20 9.26
CA PRO A 131 -4.55 32.98 9.72
C PRO A 131 -5.46 32.16 10.64
N ASP A 132 -5.52 30.86 10.37
CA ASP A 132 -6.25 29.86 11.16
C ASP A 132 -5.31 29.06 12.07
N ARG A 133 -4.01 29.35 12.01
CA ARG A 133 -3.01 28.81 12.94
C ARG A 133 -1.87 29.79 13.17
N LEU A 134 -1.22 29.66 14.32
CA LEU A 134 0.06 30.27 14.67
C LEU A 134 1.15 29.20 14.59
N VAL A 135 2.37 29.59 14.19
CA VAL A 135 3.55 28.72 14.22
C VAL A 135 4.72 29.38 14.95
N LEU A 136 5.40 28.62 15.83
CA LEU A 136 6.74 28.96 16.31
C LEU A 136 7.73 27.96 15.72
N ASP A 137 8.70 28.44 14.94
CA ASP A 137 9.74 27.61 14.34
C ASP A 137 11.02 27.69 15.18
N LEU A 138 11.34 26.59 15.84
CA LEU A 138 12.45 26.47 16.79
C LEU A 138 13.64 25.84 16.07
N ASP A 139 14.61 26.68 15.72
CA ASP A 139 15.81 26.32 14.97
C ASP A 139 17.02 26.19 15.91
N PRO A 140 17.64 25.01 16.07
CA PRO A 140 18.88 24.88 16.84
C PRO A 140 20.01 25.65 16.17
N GLY A 141 20.69 26.50 16.94
CA GLY A 141 21.94 27.11 16.52
C GLY A 141 23.13 26.13 16.54
N PRO A 142 24.32 26.58 16.12
CA PRO A 142 25.52 25.75 16.20
C PRO A 142 25.79 25.26 17.62
N GLY A 143 26.02 23.95 17.77
CA GLY A 143 26.30 23.29 19.07
C GLY A 143 25.07 22.90 19.87
N ILE A 144 23.86 23.06 19.30
CA ILE A 144 22.58 22.69 19.92
C ILE A 144 21.99 21.51 19.15
N GLU A 145 21.57 20.49 19.89
CA GLU A 145 20.97 19.27 19.35
C GLU A 145 19.43 19.35 19.40
N LEU A 146 18.77 18.33 18.85
CA LEU A 146 17.30 18.30 18.79
C LEU A 146 16.66 18.25 20.19
N HIS A 147 17.26 17.52 21.14
CA HIS A 147 16.76 17.43 22.52
C HIS A 147 16.79 18.79 23.25
N ASP A 148 17.85 19.58 23.07
CA ASP A 148 17.92 20.95 23.61
C ASP A 148 16.80 21.84 23.05
N THR A 149 16.47 21.64 21.77
CA THR A 149 15.36 22.32 21.10
C THR A 149 14.01 21.87 21.65
N ALA A 150 13.87 20.60 22.01
CA ALA A 150 12.67 20.05 22.62
C ALA A 150 12.41 20.63 24.01
N GLU A 151 13.45 20.86 24.81
CA GLU A 151 13.30 21.57 26.10
C GLU A 151 12.77 23.00 25.90
N VAL A 152 13.25 23.72 24.88
CA VAL A 152 12.71 25.04 24.53
C VAL A 152 11.27 24.94 24.00
N ALA A 153 10.93 23.85 23.31
CA ALA A 153 9.57 23.59 22.86
C ALA A 153 8.60 23.40 24.04
N LEU A 154 9.03 22.72 25.10
CA LEU A 154 8.26 22.57 26.35
C LEU A 154 8.03 23.92 27.04
N MET A 155 9.04 24.80 27.08
CA MET A 155 8.86 26.17 27.62
C MET A 155 7.86 26.99 26.79
N CYS A 156 7.91 26.88 25.46
CA CYS A 156 6.96 27.54 24.59
C CYS A 156 5.53 27.02 24.81
N ARG A 157 5.38 25.71 25.05
CA ARG A 157 4.10 25.06 25.32
C ARG A 157 3.41 25.67 26.53
N GLU A 158 4.11 25.79 27.65
CA GLU A 158 3.57 26.32 28.90
C GLU A 158 2.94 27.71 28.68
N ILE A 159 3.66 28.61 28.00
CA ILE A 159 3.17 29.96 27.70
C ILE A 159 1.97 29.93 26.76
N LEU A 160 1.99 29.08 25.72
CA LEU A 160 0.88 28.98 24.78
C LEU A 160 -0.38 28.40 25.47
N GLU A 161 -0.22 27.41 26.35
CA GLU A 161 -1.33 26.84 27.14
C GLU A 161 -1.92 27.87 28.11
N ASP A 162 -1.09 28.68 28.78
CA ASP A 162 -1.55 29.79 29.63
C ASP A 162 -2.33 30.86 28.85
N MET A 163 -2.03 31.01 27.56
CA MET A 163 -2.77 31.87 26.63
C MET A 163 -4.07 31.23 26.11
N GLY A 164 -4.39 30.00 26.52
CA GLY A 164 -5.52 29.22 26.02
C GLY A 164 -5.30 28.64 24.61
N LEU A 165 -4.05 28.60 24.14
CA LEU A 165 -3.67 28.11 22.83
C LEU A 165 -3.04 26.71 22.95
N THR A 166 -3.86 25.67 22.87
CA THR A 166 -3.34 24.31 22.76
C THR A 166 -2.50 24.18 21.50
N CYS A 167 -1.25 23.73 21.66
CA CYS A 167 -0.32 23.57 20.55
C CYS A 167 0.16 22.13 20.37
N VAL A 168 0.51 21.81 19.13
CA VAL A 168 0.99 20.50 18.70
C VAL A 168 2.42 20.64 18.18
N PRO A 169 3.37 19.84 18.69
CA PRO A 169 4.73 19.86 18.23
C PRO A 169 4.90 19.01 16.95
N VAL A 170 5.70 19.52 16.03
CA VAL A 170 6.03 18.89 14.75
C VAL A 170 7.54 18.91 14.59
N THR A 171 8.19 17.75 14.68
CA THR A 171 9.61 17.65 14.33
C THR A 171 9.78 18.07 12.87
N SER A 172 10.73 18.96 12.58
CA SER A 172 10.77 19.61 11.25
C SER A 172 11.14 18.67 10.10
N GLY A 173 11.69 17.49 10.39
CA GLY A 173 12.38 16.60 9.45
C GLY A 173 13.76 17.15 9.02
N SER A 174 14.27 18.18 9.69
CA SER A 174 15.60 18.74 9.43
C SER A 174 16.41 18.80 10.70
N LYS A 175 16.32 19.90 11.45
CA LYS A 175 17.11 20.11 12.67
C LYS A 175 16.24 20.56 13.83
N GLY A 176 15.24 21.39 13.56
CA GLY A 176 14.38 21.98 14.56
C GLY A 176 13.02 21.31 14.76
N ILE A 177 12.16 22.02 15.49
CA ILE A 177 10.78 21.65 15.86
C ILE A 177 9.89 22.86 15.56
N HIS A 178 8.71 22.62 14.96
CA HIS A 178 7.66 23.63 14.86
C HIS A 178 6.60 23.38 15.94
N LEU A 179 6.06 24.44 16.51
CA LEU A 179 4.87 24.39 17.35
C LEU A 179 3.71 25.03 16.61
N TYR A 180 2.63 24.30 16.38
CA TYR A 180 1.44 24.80 15.73
C TYR A 180 0.31 24.96 16.74
N ALA A 181 -0.34 26.12 16.78
CA ALA A 181 -1.52 26.38 17.60
C ALA A 181 -2.68 26.86 16.73
N GLY A 182 -3.90 26.39 17.01
CA GLY A 182 -5.10 26.80 16.28
C GLY A 182 -5.50 28.24 16.58
N LEU A 183 -6.03 28.94 15.59
CA LEU A 183 -6.62 30.27 15.74
C LEU A 183 -8.06 30.27 15.19
N ASP A 184 -8.90 31.15 15.71
CA ASP A 184 -10.30 31.30 15.30
C ASP A 184 -10.50 32.14 14.01
N GLY A 185 -9.41 32.64 13.41
CA GLY A 185 -9.44 33.46 12.21
C GLY A 185 -9.90 34.91 12.44
N THR A 186 -10.08 35.37 13.68
CA THR A 186 -10.49 36.75 13.97
C THR A 186 -9.35 37.76 13.80
N SER A 187 -8.11 37.32 14.00
CA SER A 187 -6.91 38.18 13.98
C SER A 187 -6.19 38.14 12.64
N ASP A 188 -5.72 39.29 12.17
CA ASP A 188 -4.91 39.36 10.96
C ASP A 188 -3.47 38.87 11.17
N ALA A 189 -2.73 38.66 10.06
CA ALA A 189 -1.36 38.16 10.12
C ALA A 189 -0.38 39.11 10.81
N ILE A 190 -0.66 40.42 10.87
CA ILE A 190 0.20 41.41 11.53
C ILE A 190 0.06 41.22 13.05
N ALA A 191 -1.17 41.12 13.55
CA ALA A 191 -1.46 40.85 14.95
C ALA A 191 -0.83 39.53 15.43
N VAL A 192 -1.05 38.43 14.68
CA VAL A 192 -0.48 37.11 14.99
C VAL A 192 1.06 37.15 15.01
N THR A 193 1.68 37.83 14.04
CA THR A 193 3.15 38.02 14.01
C THR A 193 3.66 38.79 15.23
N ASN A 194 2.95 39.84 15.67
CA ASN A 194 3.35 40.63 16.84
C ASN A 194 3.21 39.83 18.15
N VAL A 195 2.18 38.99 18.27
CA VAL A 195 2.03 38.06 19.41
C VAL A 195 3.20 37.09 19.45
N ALA A 196 3.48 36.39 18.35
CA ALA A 196 4.60 35.44 18.26
C ALA A 196 5.95 36.11 18.57
N LYS A 197 6.17 37.33 18.08
CA LYS A 197 7.38 38.11 18.33
C LYS A 197 7.53 38.47 19.82
N THR A 198 6.46 38.94 20.44
CA THR A 198 6.44 39.31 21.85
C THR A 198 6.74 38.10 22.74
N LEU A 199 6.14 36.95 22.43
CA LEU A 199 6.40 35.67 23.11
C LEU A 199 7.86 35.26 22.98
N ALA A 200 8.41 35.26 21.75
CA ALA A 200 9.81 34.91 21.52
C ALA A 200 10.79 35.85 22.27
N GLN A 201 10.51 37.15 22.30
CA GLN A 201 11.31 38.14 23.03
C GLN A 201 11.16 38.04 24.55
N HIS A 202 10.03 37.56 25.04
CA HIS A 202 9.83 37.27 26.45
C HIS A 202 10.65 36.04 26.87
N LEU A 203 10.55 34.94 26.11
CA LEU A 203 11.35 33.73 26.35
C LEU A 203 12.86 33.98 26.27
N GLN A 204 13.33 34.78 25.31
CA GLN A 204 14.74 35.20 25.27
C GLN A 204 15.15 35.96 26.54
N ARG A 205 14.29 36.82 27.09
CA ARG A 205 14.62 37.57 28.32
C ARG A 205 14.65 36.68 29.56
N ALA A 206 13.78 35.67 29.61
CA ALA A 206 13.73 34.70 30.70
C ALA A 206 14.91 33.68 30.62
N HIS A 207 15.32 33.30 29.42
CA HIS A 207 16.36 32.29 29.18
C HIS A 207 17.42 32.76 28.15
N PRO A 208 18.17 33.85 28.42
CA PRO A 208 19.06 34.50 27.45
C PRO A 208 20.24 33.64 26.99
N ASP A 209 20.65 32.68 27.81
CA ASP A 209 21.74 31.74 27.52
C ASP A 209 21.29 30.54 26.68
N ARG A 210 19.97 30.34 26.52
CA ARG A 210 19.39 29.19 25.80
C ARG A 210 18.60 29.58 24.56
N ILE A 211 18.02 30.78 24.54
CA ILE A 211 17.05 31.20 23.53
C ILE A 211 17.48 32.51 22.89
N THR A 212 17.25 32.64 21.58
CA THR A 212 17.37 33.90 20.85
C THR A 212 16.16 34.11 19.92
N ALA A 213 15.62 35.31 19.90
CA ALA A 213 14.60 35.80 18.97
C ALA A 213 15.20 36.77 17.93
N THR A 214 16.53 36.95 17.96
CA THR A 214 17.26 37.87 17.07
C THR A 214 17.53 37.21 15.73
N MET A 215 17.21 37.91 14.63
CA MET A 215 17.38 37.37 13.27
C MET A 215 18.85 37.10 12.91
N ALA A 216 19.80 37.84 13.51
CA ALA A 216 21.22 37.74 13.22
C ALA A 216 21.77 36.34 13.54
N LYS A 217 22.39 35.67 12.56
CA LYS A 217 22.93 34.31 12.73
C LYS A 217 24.06 34.22 13.76
N ALA A 218 24.83 35.30 13.93
CA ALA A 218 25.91 35.38 14.91
C ALA A 218 25.43 35.17 16.35
N GLU A 219 24.16 35.50 16.62
CA GLU A 219 23.54 35.36 17.94
C GLU A 219 23.03 33.94 18.22
N ARG A 220 23.16 32.99 17.30
CA ARG A 220 22.54 31.65 17.45
C ARG A 220 23.47 30.61 18.08
N THR A 221 24.77 30.83 18.13
CA THR A 221 25.72 29.85 18.70
C THR A 221 25.34 29.51 20.14
N GLY A 222 25.19 28.22 20.44
CA GLY A 222 24.79 27.74 21.76
C GLY A 222 23.35 28.06 22.16
N ARG A 223 22.49 28.50 21.24
CA ARG A 223 21.09 28.89 21.54
C ARG A 223 20.11 28.35 20.51
N VAL A 224 18.87 28.14 20.93
CA VAL A 224 17.73 27.87 20.05
C VAL A 224 17.18 29.20 19.53
N PHE A 225 17.07 29.34 18.22
CA PHE A 225 16.44 30.48 17.58
C PHE A 225 14.94 30.26 17.43
N ILE A 226 14.12 31.15 17.97
CA ILE A 226 12.67 31.14 17.79
C ILE A 226 12.32 32.06 16.62
N ASP A 227 12.08 31.48 15.44
CA ASP A 227 11.65 32.23 14.25
C ASP A 227 10.15 32.56 14.31
N TRP A 228 9.82 33.59 15.08
CA TRP A 228 8.48 34.17 15.14
C TRP A 228 7.99 34.73 13.80
N SER A 229 8.90 35.01 12.86
CA SER A 229 8.57 35.69 11.62
C SER A 229 7.88 34.80 10.59
N GLN A 230 7.82 33.49 10.83
CA GLN A 230 7.07 32.50 10.03
C GLN A 230 5.56 32.80 9.96
N ASN A 231 5.01 33.57 10.91
CA ASN A 231 3.62 34.02 10.93
C ASN A 231 3.31 35.18 9.97
N ASN A 232 4.31 35.76 9.31
CA ASN A 232 4.07 36.79 8.32
C ASN A 232 3.27 36.21 7.15
N GLY A 233 2.16 36.85 6.76
CA GLY A 233 1.25 36.34 5.73
C GLY A 233 1.88 36.11 4.34
N LYS A 234 3.10 36.62 4.08
CA LYS A 234 3.86 36.39 2.84
C LYS A 234 4.87 35.23 2.93
N LYS A 235 5.11 34.68 4.13
CA LYS A 235 6.01 33.56 4.34
C LYS A 235 5.27 32.23 4.28
N THR A 236 6.04 31.17 4.07
CA THR A 236 5.57 29.80 4.04
C THR A 236 6.46 28.94 4.91
N THR A 237 5.87 28.02 5.64
CA THR A 237 6.55 27.04 6.49
C THR A 237 6.32 25.65 5.91
N ILE A 238 7.25 24.73 6.14
CA ILE A 238 7.08 23.34 5.74
C ILE A 238 5.81 22.79 6.39
N SER A 239 4.93 22.21 5.58
CA SER A 239 3.66 21.66 6.06
C SER A 239 3.87 20.37 6.87
N PRO A 240 3.04 20.12 7.90
CA PRO A 240 2.98 18.82 8.55
C PRO A 240 2.82 17.68 7.53
N TYR A 241 3.49 16.56 7.79
CA TYR A 241 3.57 15.38 6.91
C TYR A 241 4.31 15.58 5.58
N SER A 242 4.88 16.75 5.30
CA SER A 242 5.73 16.92 4.11
C SER A 242 7.07 16.18 4.26
N LEU A 243 7.51 15.52 3.19
CA LEU A 243 8.89 15.04 3.09
C LEU A 243 9.89 16.20 3.11
N ARG A 244 11.14 15.90 3.45
CA ARG A 244 12.27 16.83 3.45
C ARG A 244 13.31 16.43 2.43
N GLY A 245 13.85 17.41 1.71
CA GLY A 245 14.94 17.19 0.77
C GLY A 245 16.29 17.10 1.48
N LYS A 246 16.45 16.07 2.31
CA LYS A 246 17.67 15.73 3.07
C LYS A 246 18.28 14.45 2.52
N ALA A 247 19.44 14.06 3.04
CA ALA A 247 20.12 12.83 2.63
C ALA A 247 19.23 11.58 2.81
N ARG A 248 18.41 11.58 3.86
CA ARG A 248 17.43 10.53 4.19
C ARG A 248 16.00 11.09 4.10
N PRO A 249 14.99 10.25 3.82
CA PRO A 249 13.61 10.69 3.55
C PRO A 249 12.84 11.01 4.83
N THR A 250 13.34 12.01 5.53
CA THR A 250 12.77 12.52 6.78
C THR A 250 11.52 13.36 6.52
N VAL A 251 10.65 13.43 7.51
CA VAL A 251 9.33 14.07 7.41
C VAL A 251 9.17 15.16 8.45
N ALA A 252 8.43 16.22 8.11
CA ALA A 252 7.90 17.16 9.08
C ALA A 252 6.77 16.49 9.91
N ALA A 253 7.15 15.67 10.89
CA ALA A 253 6.24 14.72 11.54
C ALA A 253 5.63 15.28 12.85
N PRO A 254 4.29 15.35 12.96
CA PRO A 254 3.60 15.63 14.22
C PRO A 254 3.94 14.60 15.31
N ARG A 255 4.16 15.09 16.53
CA ARG A 255 4.55 14.29 17.70
C ARG A 255 3.62 14.53 18.87
N THR A 256 3.55 13.58 19.78
CA THR A 256 2.97 13.81 21.11
C THR A 256 3.98 14.54 22.00
N TRP A 257 3.51 15.17 23.06
CA TRP A 257 4.40 15.82 24.03
C TRP A 257 5.26 14.84 24.82
N GLU A 258 4.80 13.61 25.02
CA GLU A 258 5.58 12.52 25.62
C GLU A 258 6.81 12.21 24.76
N GLU A 259 6.63 12.11 23.45
CA GLU A 259 7.75 11.90 22.53
C GLU A 259 8.71 13.09 22.49
N ILE A 260 8.20 14.32 22.60
CA ILE A 260 9.06 15.52 22.67
C ILE A 260 9.91 15.51 23.94
N ALA A 261 9.41 14.97 25.05
CA ALA A 261 10.16 14.85 26.29
C ALA A 261 11.17 13.68 26.30
N ASP A 262 11.13 12.79 25.30
CA ASP A 262 12.02 11.62 25.23
C ASP A 262 13.47 12.05 24.90
N PRO A 263 14.47 11.69 25.73
CA PRO A 263 15.89 11.93 25.43
C PRO A 263 16.37 11.29 24.11
N ALA A 264 15.71 10.25 23.62
CA ALA A 264 15.99 9.58 22.35
C ALA A 264 15.32 10.24 21.14
N LEU A 265 14.70 11.42 21.32
CA LEU A 265 13.99 12.14 20.25
C LEU A 265 14.88 12.33 19.02
N ARG A 266 14.35 11.89 17.87
CA ARG A 266 14.93 12.07 16.55
C ARG A 266 13.88 12.46 15.52
N GLN A 267 14.36 12.95 14.38
CA GLN A 267 13.53 13.14 13.19
C GLN A 267 13.05 11.76 12.69
N LEU A 268 11.82 11.69 12.16
CA LEU A 268 11.23 10.46 11.63
C LEU A 268 11.40 10.38 10.12
N GLU A 269 11.64 9.16 9.63
CA GLU A 269 11.64 8.82 8.20
C GLU A 269 10.24 8.42 7.71
N LEU A 270 10.06 8.42 6.39
CA LEU A 270 8.77 8.24 5.74
C LEU A 270 8.02 6.97 6.19
N ASP A 271 8.73 5.84 6.33
CA ASP A 271 8.10 4.54 6.69
C ASP A 271 7.58 4.56 8.13
N GLU A 272 8.28 5.25 9.02
CA GLU A 272 7.87 5.38 10.42
C GLU A 272 6.64 6.28 10.55
N VAL A 273 6.53 7.30 9.69
CA VAL A 273 5.34 8.14 9.66
C VAL A 273 4.15 7.42 9.05
N ILE A 274 4.36 6.55 8.04
CA ILE A 274 3.30 5.69 7.50
C ILE A 274 2.75 4.80 8.62
N ALA A 275 3.61 4.05 9.32
CA ALA A 275 3.19 3.17 10.41
C ALA A 275 2.37 3.92 11.47
N ARG A 276 2.82 5.11 11.89
CA ARG A 276 2.08 5.94 12.85
C ARG A 276 0.70 6.35 12.37
N VAL A 277 0.56 6.70 11.09
CA VAL A 277 -0.74 7.09 10.53
C VAL A 277 -1.66 5.87 10.39
N GLU A 278 -1.10 4.71 10.00
CA GLU A 278 -1.82 3.44 9.94
C GLU A 278 -2.31 2.99 11.33
N ASP A 279 -1.53 3.29 12.39
CA ASP A 279 -1.91 3.10 13.80
C ASP A 279 -2.92 4.15 14.32
N GLY A 280 -3.38 5.07 13.46
CA GLY A 280 -4.34 6.13 13.80
C GLY A 280 -3.75 7.30 14.59
N LEU A 281 -2.42 7.43 14.68
CA LEU A 281 -1.77 8.52 15.39
C LEU A 281 -1.67 9.79 14.54
N ASP A 282 -2.64 10.68 14.69
CA ASP A 282 -2.64 12.06 14.15
C ASP A 282 -2.76 13.12 15.27
N PRO A 283 -1.64 13.51 15.90
CA PRO A 283 -1.65 14.54 16.94
C PRO A 283 -2.12 15.92 16.47
N ILE A 284 -2.10 16.20 15.15
CA ILE A 284 -2.40 17.53 14.59
C ILE A 284 -3.80 17.59 13.95
N ALA A 285 -4.59 16.52 14.04
CA ALA A 285 -5.92 16.40 13.44
C ALA A 285 -6.82 17.62 13.73
N ALA A 286 -6.81 18.11 14.97
CA ALA A 286 -7.63 19.24 15.42
C ALA A 286 -7.36 20.57 14.68
N LEU A 287 -6.20 20.71 14.02
CA LEU A 287 -5.85 21.90 13.22
C LEU A 287 -6.18 21.74 11.72
N GLY A 288 -6.60 20.54 11.30
CA GLY A 288 -6.96 20.23 9.93
C GLY A 288 -8.23 20.98 9.50
N ALA A 289 -8.26 21.48 8.26
CA ALA A 289 -9.52 21.96 7.70
C ALA A 289 -10.42 20.77 7.34
N PRO A 290 -11.73 20.86 7.60
CA PRO A 290 -12.67 19.82 7.21
C PRO A 290 -12.64 19.57 5.68
N GLY A 291 -13.09 18.39 5.27
CA GLY A 291 -13.27 17.99 3.87
C GLY A 291 -14.14 18.94 3.07
N GLU A 292 -14.20 18.75 1.74
CA GLU A 292 -15.35 19.26 1.00
C GLU A 292 -16.59 18.60 1.58
N ASP A 293 -17.47 19.41 2.16
CA ASP A 293 -18.60 18.91 2.91
C ASP A 293 -19.67 18.41 1.94
N ARG A 294 -19.64 17.10 1.67
CA ARG A 294 -20.52 16.44 0.69
C ARG A 294 -22.01 16.60 1.02
N LEU A 295 -22.35 16.94 2.28
CA LEU A 295 -23.72 17.18 2.73
C LEU A 295 -24.13 18.67 2.64
N ALA A 296 -23.25 19.57 2.19
CA ALA A 296 -23.54 21.01 2.15
C ALA A 296 -24.75 21.33 1.28
N THR A 297 -24.81 20.74 0.07
CA THR A 297 -25.95 20.86 -0.84
C THR A 297 -27.22 20.28 -0.21
N TYR A 298 -27.11 19.12 0.45
CA TYR A 298 -28.23 18.47 1.14
C TYR A 298 -28.83 19.40 2.19
N ARG A 299 -28.01 19.91 3.12
CA ARG A 299 -28.46 20.84 4.17
C ARG A 299 -29.08 22.11 3.62
N ALA A 300 -28.49 22.70 2.57
CA ALA A 300 -28.99 23.93 1.97
C ALA A 300 -30.40 23.78 1.37
N MET A 301 -30.80 22.56 1.01
CA MET A 301 -32.12 22.26 0.44
C MET A 301 -33.20 21.96 1.50
N ARG A 302 -32.84 21.74 2.77
CA ARG A 302 -33.78 21.35 3.84
C ARG A 302 -33.99 22.46 4.86
N ASP A 303 -35.24 22.59 5.30
CA ASP A 303 -35.58 23.37 6.50
C ASP A 303 -35.81 22.39 7.66
N LYS A 304 -34.83 22.31 8.58
CA LYS A 304 -34.86 21.37 9.73
C LYS A 304 -36.06 21.57 10.65
N THR A 305 -36.72 22.73 10.58
CA THR A 305 -37.90 23.02 11.41
C THR A 305 -39.19 22.47 10.80
N LYS A 306 -39.15 22.04 9.53
CA LYS A 306 -40.31 21.62 8.75
C LYS A 306 -40.24 20.18 8.26
N THR A 307 -39.05 19.69 7.90
CA THR A 307 -38.90 18.30 7.45
C THR A 307 -38.64 17.35 8.62
N GLY A 308 -39.16 16.12 8.53
CA GLY A 308 -38.81 15.02 9.44
C GLY A 308 -37.52 14.29 9.05
N GLU A 309 -36.90 14.67 7.93
CA GLU A 309 -35.65 14.09 7.46
C GLU A 309 -34.49 14.39 8.42
N PRO A 310 -33.50 13.49 8.57
CA PRO A 310 -32.31 13.74 9.37
C PRO A 310 -31.42 14.77 8.68
N VAL A 311 -31.09 15.86 9.39
CA VAL A 311 -30.24 16.93 8.87
C VAL A 311 -29.08 17.20 9.85
N PRO A 312 -28.01 16.39 9.85
CA PRO A 312 -26.90 16.55 10.78
C PRO A 312 -26.13 17.84 10.51
N ASP A 313 -25.76 18.55 11.58
CA ASP A 313 -24.93 19.76 11.51
C ASP A 313 -23.46 19.47 11.19
N ALA A 314 -22.98 18.27 11.56
CA ALA A 314 -21.61 17.86 11.31
C ALA A 314 -21.36 17.56 9.81
N ALA A 315 -20.12 17.74 9.39
CA ALA A 315 -19.63 17.21 8.13
C ALA A 315 -19.67 15.67 8.17
N PRO A 316 -19.87 15.00 7.02
CA PRO A 316 -19.88 13.55 6.97
C PRO A 316 -18.54 12.97 7.39
N ALA A 317 -18.58 11.87 8.14
CA ALA A 317 -17.43 11.08 8.53
C ALA A 317 -17.62 9.63 8.05
N PRO A 318 -16.55 8.94 7.62
CA PRO A 318 -16.62 7.50 7.37
C PRO A 318 -17.11 6.75 8.60
N ARG A 319 -17.90 5.69 8.38
CA ARG A 319 -18.41 4.82 9.43
C ARG A 319 -17.58 3.53 9.47
N ASP A 320 -17.36 3.00 10.66
CA ASP A 320 -16.79 1.67 10.85
C ASP A 320 -17.82 0.57 10.51
N GLY A 321 -17.41 -0.47 9.78
CA GLY A 321 -18.22 -1.63 9.41
C GLY A 321 -18.45 -1.80 7.90
N GLU A 322 -19.22 -2.82 7.51
CA GLU A 322 -19.56 -3.07 6.10
C GLU A 322 -20.41 -1.92 5.52
N PRO A 323 -20.10 -1.40 4.32
CA PRO A 323 -20.90 -0.36 3.66
C PRO A 323 -22.36 -0.78 3.49
N ILE A 324 -23.30 0.14 3.68
CA ILE A 324 -24.73 -0.14 3.52
C ILE A 324 -25.30 0.40 2.20
N PHE A 325 -26.45 -0.13 1.81
CA PHE A 325 -27.31 0.47 0.80
C PHE A 325 -28.72 0.63 1.33
N VAL A 326 -29.45 1.61 0.79
CA VAL A 326 -30.90 1.77 1.00
C VAL A 326 -31.57 2.07 -0.34
N ILE A 327 -32.75 1.49 -0.54
CA ILE A 327 -33.62 1.80 -1.68
C ILE A 327 -34.94 2.28 -1.09
N GLY A 328 -35.26 3.56 -1.27
CA GLY A 328 -36.51 4.16 -0.82
C GLY A 328 -37.52 4.26 -1.96
N GLU A 329 -38.73 3.76 -1.77
CA GLU A 329 -39.88 4.09 -2.61
C GLU A 329 -40.42 5.47 -2.21
N HIS A 330 -40.41 6.40 -3.16
CA HIS A 330 -40.74 7.80 -2.92
C HIS A 330 -41.93 8.24 -3.78
N ASP A 331 -43.09 8.36 -3.14
CA ASP A 331 -44.32 8.89 -3.71
C ASP A 331 -44.33 10.43 -3.61
N ALA A 332 -43.55 11.05 -4.49
CA ALA A 332 -43.50 12.50 -4.69
C ALA A 332 -44.50 12.94 -5.78
N SER A 333 -44.22 14.04 -6.49
CA SER A 333 -44.98 14.41 -7.70
C SER A 333 -45.10 13.25 -8.72
N HIS A 334 -44.08 12.40 -8.76
CA HIS A 334 -44.06 11.14 -9.47
C HIS A 334 -43.42 10.07 -8.59
N LEU A 335 -43.99 8.86 -8.61
CA LEU A 335 -43.41 7.70 -7.97
C LEU A 335 -42.05 7.36 -8.58
N HIS A 336 -41.05 7.21 -7.73
CA HIS A 336 -39.71 6.76 -8.10
C HIS A 336 -39.06 6.01 -6.94
N TRP A 337 -37.95 5.32 -7.22
CA TRP A 337 -37.15 4.66 -6.20
C TRP A 337 -35.79 5.32 -6.10
N ASP A 338 -35.45 5.80 -4.92
CA ASP A 338 -34.16 6.35 -4.64
C ASP A 338 -33.19 5.24 -4.28
N PHE A 339 -32.29 4.93 -5.19
CA PHE A 339 -31.22 3.94 -5.02
C PHE A 339 -30.00 4.62 -4.42
N ARG A 340 -29.56 4.19 -3.24
CA ARG A 340 -28.46 4.83 -2.51
C ARG A 340 -27.40 3.84 -2.04
N LEU A 341 -26.13 4.19 -2.22
CA LEU A 341 -24.98 3.41 -1.77
C LEU A 341 -24.13 4.25 -0.82
N GLU A 342 -23.69 3.66 0.29
CA GLU A 342 -22.70 4.27 1.17
C GLU A 342 -21.34 4.37 0.47
N HIS A 343 -20.77 5.58 0.44
CA HIS A 343 -19.41 5.83 -0.05
C HIS A 343 -18.83 7.12 0.54
N ASP A 344 -17.67 7.00 1.20
CA ASP A 344 -16.97 8.08 1.92
C ASP A 344 -17.86 8.84 2.92
N GLY A 345 -18.58 8.11 3.78
CA GLY A 345 -19.35 8.70 4.89
C GLY A 345 -20.68 9.35 4.50
N VAL A 346 -21.14 9.15 3.26
CA VAL A 346 -22.45 9.62 2.78
C VAL A 346 -23.15 8.55 1.95
N LEU A 347 -24.47 8.72 1.76
CA LEU A 347 -25.28 7.95 0.83
C LEU A 347 -25.32 8.65 -0.53
N VAL A 348 -24.54 8.14 -1.49
CA VAL A 348 -24.58 8.61 -2.87
C VAL A 348 -25.86 8.13 -3.52
N SER A 349 -26.63 9.05 -4.09
CA SER A 349 -28.06 8.84 -4.35
C SER A 349 -28.43 9.01 -5.82
N TRP A 350 -29.31 8.12 -6.31
CA TRP A 350 -29.91 8.19 -7.64
C TRP A 350 -31.41 7.95 -7.59
N ALA A 351 -32.20 8.84 -8.21
CA ALA A 351 -33.63 8.63 -8.44
C ALA A 351 -33.86 7.72 -9.66
N VAL A 352 -34.59 6.63 -9.47
CA VAL A 352 -34.87 5.59 -10.48
C VAL A 352 -36.40 5.49 -10.70
N PRO A 353 -36.97 6.16 -11.73
CA PRO A 353 -38.42 6.29 -11.89
C PRO A 353 -39.21 4.98 -12.03
N LYS A 354 -38.55 3.90 -12.49
CA LYS A 354 -39.19 2.58 -12.71
C LYS A 354 -38.65 1.50 -11.79
N GLY A 355 -38.01 1.89 -10.69
CA GLY A 355 -37.39 0.99 -9.74
C GLY A 355 -36.10 0.33 -10.28
N PRO A 356 -35.28 -0.26 -9.40
CA PRO A 356 -34.14 -1.07 -9.80
C PRO A 356 -34.57 -2.22 -10.73
N PRO A 357 -33.78 -2.57 -11.76
CA PRO A 357 -34.09 -3.71 -12.61
C PRO A 357 -33.95 -5.03 -11.81
N LEU A 358 -34.96 -5.89 -11.88
CA LEU A 358 -34.92 -7.26 -11.33
C LEU A 358 -34.62 -8.32 -12.40
N ASP A 359 -34.52 -7.88 -13.66
CA ASP A 359 -34.20 -8.69 -14.84
C ASP A 359 -32.98 -8.09 -15.55
N THR A 360 -32.09 -8.95 -16.01
CA THR A 360 -30.82 -8.59 -16.66
C THR A 360 -30.98 -7.98 -18.06
N ASP A 361 -32.13 -8.19 -18.71
CA ASP A 361 -32.40 -7.60 -20.03
C ASP A 361 -33.04 -6.20 -19.95
N VAL A 362 -33.25 -5.68 -18.75
CA VAL A 362 -33.85 -4.35 -18.52
C VAL A 362 -32.79 -3.37 -18.00
N ASN A 363 -32.64 -2.25 -18.72
CA ASN A 363 -31.84 -1.11 -18.26
C ASN A 363 -32.78 -0.02 -17.72
N ARG A 364 -32.39 0.62 -16.61
CA ARG A 364 -33.16 1.68 -15.98
C ARG A 364 -32.39 3.00 -16.01
N LEU A 365 -33.08 4.10 -16.31
CA LEU A 365 -32.53 5.43 -16.09
C LEU A 365 -32.44 5.68 -14.59
N ALA A 366 -31.27 6.14 -14.13
CA ALA A 366 -30.99 6.56 -12.77
C ALA A 366 -30.44 7.98 -12.83
N VAL A 367 -31.10 8.93 -12.17
CA VAL A 367 -30.70 10.35 -12.18
C VAL A 367 -30.01 10.64 -10.86
N GLN A 368 -28.74 11.03 -10.92
CA GLN A 368 -27.95 11.34 -9.73
C GLN A 368 -28.48 12.62 -9.06
N THR A 369 -28.67 12.52 -7.74
CA THR A 369 -29.13 13.58 -6.85
C THR A 369 -28.01 13.96 -5.88
N GLU A 370 -28.26 14.90 -4.96
CA GLU A 370 -27.33 15.22 -3.89
C GLU A 370 -27.05 14.03 -2.96
N ASP A 371 -25.88 14.05 -2.32
CA ASP A 371 -25.52 13.04 -1.32
C ASP A 371 -26.37 13.21 -0.05
N HIS A 372 -26.75 12.10 0.59
CA HIS A 372 -27.58 12.10 1.79
C HIS A 372 -26.77 11.67 3.02
N PRO A 373 -27.16 12.09 4.24
CA PRO A 373 -26.52 11.62 5.47
C PRO A 373 -26.77 10.12 5.68
N ILE A 374 -25.85 9.43 6.38
CA ILE A 374 -25.97 7.98 6.64
C ILE A 374 -27.24 7.66 7.44
N GLU A 375 -27.60 8.54 8.38
CA GLU A 375 -28.81 8.46 9.20
C GLU A 375 -30.09 8.46 8.35
N TYR A 376 -30.02 8.94 7.10
CA TYR A 376 -31.14 8.88 6.16
C TYR A 376 -31.49 7.44 5.75
N ALA A 377 -30.58 6.48 5.91
CA ALA A 377 -30.82 5.08 5.55
C ALA A 377 -32.02 4.48 6.31
N GLU A 378 -32.33 5.00 7.50
CA GLU A 378 -33.42 4.53 8.35
C GLU A 378 -34.69 5.39 8.25
N PHE A 379 -34.67 6.43 7.42
CA PHE A 379 -35.80 7.37 7.33
C PHE A 379 -36.98 6.79 6.55
N GLU A 380 -38.14 6.74 7.20
CA GLU A 380 -39.46 6.55 6.59
C GLU A 380 -40.41 7.65 7.08
N GLY A 381 -41.23 8.21 6.19
CA GLY A 381 -42.17 9.25 6.59
C GLY A 381 -42.69 10.10 5.43
N THR A 382 -43.47 11.12 5.77
CA THR A 382 -44.02 12.08 4.81
C THR A 382 -43.29 13.42 4.92
N ILE A 383 -42.66 13.84 3.83
CA ILE A 383 -42.03 15.16 3.67
C ILE A 383 -43.13 16.17 3.32
N PRO A 384 -43.33 17.25 4.12
CA PRO A 384 -44.46 18.15 3.95
C PRO A 384 -44.52 18.86 2.60
N LYS A 385 -45.75 19.14 2.14
CA LYS A 385 -46.00 19.89 0.89
C LYS A 385 -45.27 21.23 0.89
N GLY A 386 -44.55 21.52 -0.20
CA GLY A 386 -43.78 22.76 -0.36
C GLY A 386 -42.34 22.67 0.16
N GLN A 387 -41.93 21.55 0.77
CA GLN A 387 -40.52 21.22 0.99
C GLN A 387 -39.91 20.56 -0.24
N TYR A 388 -38.59 20.60 -0.36
CA TYR A 388 -37.87 19.87 -1.40
C TYR A 388 -38.07 18.36 -1.19
N GLY A 389 -38.43 17.63 -2.25
CA GLY A 389 -38.77 16.20 -2.13
C GLY A 389 -40.10 15.92 -1.43
N ALA A 390 -41.06 16.86 -1.40
CA ALA A 390 -42.37 16.62 -0.79
C ALA A 390 -43.04 15.35 -1.35
N GLY A 391 -43.45 14.45 -0.44
CA GLY A 391 -43.92 13.11 -0.78
C GLY A 391 -43.85 12.16 0.41
N THR A 392 -44.26 10.91 0.20
CA THR A 392 -44.08 9.84 1.21
C THR A 392 -42.92 8.94 0.81
N VAL A 393 -41.99 8.72 1.73
CA VAL A 393 -40.83 7.83 1.58
C VAL A 393 -41.06 6.57 2.43
N LYS A 394 -40.90 5.40 1.81
CA LYS A 394 -40.89 4.10 2.47
C LYS A 394 -39.66 3.32 2.04
N ILE A 395 -39.04 2.56 2.93
CA ILE A 395 -37.89 1.74 2.59
C ILE A 395 -38.39 0.51 1.82
N TRP A 396 -38.01 0.43 0.55
CA TRP A 396 -38.28 -0.71 -0.31
C TRP A 396 -37.30 -1.86 -0.06
N ASP A 397 -36.03 -1.54 0.18
CA ASP A 397 -35.03 -2.50 0.68
C ASP A 397 -33.86 -1.78 1.36
N ILE A 398 -33.15 -2.46 2.26
CA ILE A 398 -31.91 -1.98 2.90
C ILE A 398 -31.04 -3.19 3.21
N GLY A 399 -29.73 -3.00 3.31
CA GLY A 399 -28.82 -4.03 3.77
C GLY A 399 -27.38 -3.65 3.54
N THR A 400 -26.50 -4.64 3.40
CA THR A 400 -25.08 -4.40 3.15
C THR A 400 -24.76 -4.42 1.66
N CYS A 401 -23.71 -3.71 1.29
CA CYS A 401 -23.19 -3.69 -0.07
C CYS A 401 -21.69 -3.91 -0.11
N GLU A 402 -21.27 -4.68 -1.11
CA GLU A 402 -19.88 -4.86 -1.47
C GLU A 402 -19.60 -4.02 -2.72
N ILE A 403 -18.78 -2.99 -2.57
CA ILE A 403 -18.39 -2.12 -3.68
C ILE A 403 -17.23 -2.76 -4.44
N GLU A 404 -17.52 -3.49 -5.51
CA GLU A 404 -16.49 -4.08 -6.37
C GLU A 404 -15.73 -3.02 -7.18
N LYS A 405 -16.42 -1.95 -7.57
CA LYS A 405 -15.87 -0.90 -8.44
C LYS A 405 -16.54 0.42 -8.20
N TRP A 406 -15.75 1.46 -7.93
CA TRP A 406 -16.23 2.84 -7.87
C TRP A 406 -15.37 3.73 -8.75
N ARG A 407 -15.90 4.13 -9.91
CA ARG A 407 -15.23 5.04 -10.87
C ARG A 407 -16.25 6.07 -11.37
N ASP A 408 -15.77 7.24 -11.76
CA ASP A 408 -16.61 8.37 -12.22
C ASP A 408 -17.66 8.00 -13.29
N ARG A 409 -17.37 7.00 -14.13
CA ARG A 409 -18.26 6.58 -15.22
C ARG A 409 -18.96 5.25 -15.00
N GLU A 410 -18.56 4.52 -13.95
CA GLU A 410 -18.98 3.14 -13.75
C GLU A 410 -18.84 2.75 -12.28
N ILE A 411 -19.95 2.36 -11.69
CA ILE A 411 -20.01 1.81 -10.34
C ILE A 411 -20.58 0.40 -10.44
N ILE A 412 -19.96 -0.55 -9.76
CA ILE A 412 -20.43 -1.93 -9.65
C ILE A 412 -20.46 -2.30 -8.18
N ALA A 413 -21.62 -2.78 -7.72
CA ALA A 413 -21.82 -3.19 -6.36
C ALA A 413 -22.69 -4.44 -6.28
N VAL A 414 -22.41 -5.29 -5.30
CA VAL A 414 -23.25 -6.41 -4.91
C VAL A 414 -24.05 -6.00 -3.69
N LEU A 415 -25.38 -6.06 -3.78
CA LEU A 415 -26.31 -5.68 -2.71
C LEU A 415 -26.91 -6.91 -2.07
N ARG A 416 -26.93 -6.95 -0.74
CA ARG A 416 -27.57 -8.00 0.05
C ARG A 416 -28.67 -7.38 0.90
N GLY A 417 -29.89 -7.39 0.35
CA GLY A 417 -31.08 -6.83 0.99
C GLY A 417 -31.69 -7.76 2.04
N ARG A 418 -32.72 -7.25 2.73
CA ARG A 418 -33.47 -8.01 3.74
C ARG A 418 -34.23 -9.18 3.13
N ASP A 419 -34.45 -10.23 3.92
CA ASP A 419 -35.41 -11.27 3.60
C ASP A 419 -36.81 -10.67 3.44
N GLY A 420 -37.41 -10.86 2.26
CA GLY A 420 -38.69 -10.23 1.90
C GLY A 420 -38.62 -8.76 1.48
N GLY A 421 -37.43 -8.16 1.42
CA GLY A 421 -37.19 -6.84 0.82
C GLY A 421 -37.32 -6.84 -0.70
N GLY A 422 -37.27 -5.66 -1.31
CA GLY A 422 -37.44 -5.47 -2.77
C GLY A 422 -36.50 -6.28 -3.67
N LEU A 423 -35.31 -6.65 -3.18
CA LEU A 423 -34.34 -7.50 -3.91
C LEU A 423 -34.54 -9.00 -3.65
N GLY A 424 -35.36 -9.36 -2.66
CA GLY A 424 -35.80 -10.72 -2.34
C GLY A 424 -34.87 -11.52 -1.43
N GLY A 425 -34.03 -10.87 -0.60
CA GLY A 425 -33.13 -11.55 0.34
C GLY A 425 -31.94 -12.28 -0.29
N ILE A 426 -31.75 -12.17 -1.61
CA ILE A 426 -30.61 -12.76 -2.32
C ILE A 426 -29.62 -11.70 -2.78
N PRO A 427 -28.32 -12.01 -2.85
CA PRO A 427 -27.33 -11.07 -3.37
C PRO A 427 -27.63 -10.69 -4.82
N ARG A 428 -27.64 -9.40 -5.12
CA ARG A 428 -27.88 -8.86 -6.46
C ARG A 428 -26.73 -7.96 -6.89
N ARG A 429 -26.13 -8.26 -8.04
CA ARG A 429 -25.05 -7.46 -8.61
C ARG A 429 -25.58 -6.43 -9.61
N PHE A 430 -25.31 -5.16 -9.34
CA PHE A 430 -25.73 -4.03 -10.14
C PHE A 430 -24.55 -3.29 -10.74
N ALA A 431 -24.76 -2.72 -11.94
CA ALA A 431 -23.84 -1.79 -12.57
C ALA A 431 -24.56 -0.47 -12.89
N LEU A 432 -24.01 0.64 -12.43
CA LEU A 432 -24.40 2.00 -12.76
C LEU A 432 -23.39 2.54 -13.78
N ILE A 433 -23.84 2.89 -14.98
CA ILE A 433 -23.00 3.43 -16.06
C ILE A 433 -23.39 4.86 -16.37
N ARG A 434 -22.46 5.81 -16.23
CA ARG A 434 -22.73 7.24 -16.43
C ARG A 434 -22.82 7.59 -17.92
N THR A 435 -23.93 8.20 -18.32
CA THR A 435 -24.17 8.67 -19.69
C THR A 435 -23.81 10.14 -19.87
N ASP A 436 -24.08 10.99 -18.88
CA ASP A 436 -23.68 12.41 -18.83
C ASP A 436 -23.44 12.90 -17.39
N GLU A 437 -23.43 14.20 -17.12
CA GLU A 437 -23.17 14.74 -15.79
C GLU A 437 -24.12 14.25 -14.70
N LYS A 438 -25.41 14.01 -15.01
CA LYS A 438 -26.43 13.62 -14.02
C LYS A 438 -27.11 12.29 -14.33
N HIS A 439 -27.09 11.82 -15.57
CA HIS A 439 -27.82 10.63 -15.97
C HIS A 439 -26.92 9.39 -15.98
N TRP A 440 -27.47 8.31 -15.46
CA TRP A 440 -26.87 6.99 -15.35
C TRP A 440 -27.82 5.90 -15.86
N LEU A 441 -27.24 4.78 -16.29
CA LEU A 441 -27.96 3.55 -16.58
C LEU A 441 -27.69 2.54 -15.48
N LEU A 442 -28.72 2.20 -14.71
CA LEU A 442 -28.70 1.12 -13.73
C LEU A 442 -29.08 -0.20 -14.42
N LYS A 443 -28.23 -1.21 -14.23
CA LYS A 443 -28.36 -2.53 -14.85
C LYS A 443 -28.19 -3.62 -13.81
N LEU A 444 -29.00 -4.66 -13.88
CA LEU A 444 -28.74 -5.92 -13.19
C LEU A 444 -27.78 -6.74 -14.07
N THR A 445 -26.63 -7.14 -13.55
CA THR A 445 -25.61 -7.82 -14.38
C THR A 445 -26.01 -9.27 -14.67
N ARG A 446 -25.59 -9.84 -15.80
CA ARG A 446 -25.85 -11.26 -16.11
C ARG A 446 -25.10 -12.22 -15.19
N ASP A 447 -23.89 -11.82 -14.80
CA ASP A 447 -23.10 -12.49 -13.79
C ASP A 447 -23.63 -12.08 -12.41
N GLN A 448 -24.52 -12.90 -11.84
CA GLN A 448 -25.10 -12.69 -10.51
C GLN A 448 -24.38 -13.56 -9.47
N PRO A 449 -24.24 -13.10 -8.22
CA PRO A 449 -23.69 -13.93 -7.16
C PRO A 449 -24.69 -15.05 -6.83
N SER A 450 -24.20 -16.27 -6.63
CA SER A 450 -25.06 -17.42 -6.32
C SER A 450 -25.74 -17.26 -4.94
N ALA A 451 -27.05 -17.54 -4.90
CA ALA A 451 -27.84 -17.58 -3.66
C ALA A 451 -27.82 -19.01 -3.07
N ALA A 452 -26.79 -19.34 -2.29
CA ALA A 452 -26.72 -20.57 -1.49
C ALA A 452 -25.77 -20.37 -0.28
N PRO A 453 -26.02 -21.04 0.86
CA PRO A 453 -25.34 -20.76 2.13
C PRO A 453 -23.86 -21.10 2.03
N THR A 454 -23.03 -20.28 2.68
CA THR A 454 -21.63 -20.52 3.08
C THR A 454 -20.98 -21.75 2.43
N THR A 455 -20.78 -21.71 1.11
CA THR A 455 -19.79 -22.57 0.47
C THR A 455 -18.53 -21.73 0.39
N THR A 456 -17.58 -22.01 1.29
CA THR A 456 -16.20 -21.56 1.15
C THR A 456 -15.79 -21.73 -0.31
N PRO A 457 -15.41 -20.66 -1.04
CA PRO A 457 -14.94 -20.77 -2.41
C PRO A 457 -13.87 -21.85 -2.50
N PHE A 458 -13.93 -22.68 -3.54
CA PHE A 458 -12.91 -23.71 -3.76
C PHE A 458 -11.66 -23.06 -4.38
N ALA A 459 -10.93 -22.29 -3.57
CA ALA A 459 -9.72 -21.62 -3.97
C ALA A 459 -8.80 -21.44 -2.75
N PRO A 460 -7.52 -21.84 -2.83
CA PRO A 460 -6.62 -21.67 -1.71
C PRO A 460 -6.27 -20.20 -1.52
N MET A 461 -6.11 -19.76 -0.27
CA MET A 461 -5.50 -18.48 0.06
C MET A 461 -4.04 -18.46 -0.39
N LEU A 462 -3.60 -17.35 -0.96
CA LEU A 462 -2.26 -17.21 -1.51
C LEU A 462 -1.37 -16.42 -0.55
N PRO A 463 -0.22 -16.97 -0.14
CA PRO A 463 0.74 -16.24 0.68
C PRO A 463 1.40 -15.11 -0.12
N THR A 464 1.58 -13.97 0.55
CA THR A 464 2.32 -12.80 0.04
C THR A 464 3.82 -13.03 0.20
N ALA A 465 4.61 -12.70 -0.83
CA ALA A 465 6.05 -12.77 -0.71
C ALA A 465 6.55 -11.68 0.24
N ALA A 466 7.44 -12.04 1.15
CA ALA A 466 7.98 -11.15 2.16
C ALA A 466 9.47 -11.39 2.36
N THR A 467 10.10 -10.45 3.05
CA THR A 467 11.46 -10.51 3.58
C THR A 467 11.40 -10.75 5.09
N ARG A 468 12.53 -11.20 5.65
CA ARG A 468 12.68 -11.31 7.13
C ARG A 468 12.43 -9.97 7.84
N GLY A 469 12.81 -8.86 7.20
CA GLY A 469 12.56 -7.51 7.71
C GLY A 469 11.08 -7.17 7.83
N GLU A 470 10.27 -7.56 6.85
CA GLU A 470 8.82 -7.34 6.87
C GLU A 470 8.10 -8.18 7.94
N ILE A 471 8.52 -9.43 8.18
CA ILE A 471 7.98 -10.22 9.31
C ILE A 471 8.31 -9.55 10.64
N THR A 472 9.56 -9.09 10.79
CA THR A 472 10.00 -8.39 12.00
C THR A 472 9.22 -7.09 12.21
N LEU A 473 8.83 -6.41 11.13
CA LEU A 473 8.02 -5.21 11.19
C LEU A 473 6.59 -5.53 11.66
N GLU A 474 5.90 -6.49 11.02
CA GLU A 474 4.54 -6.85 11.45
C GLU A 474 4.49 -7.37 12.89
N GLN A 475 5.53 -8.07 13.36
CA GLN A 475 5.62 -8.47 14.77
C GLN A 475 5.74 -7.29 15.74
N LYS A 476 6.40 -6.21 15.33
CA LYS A 476 6.46 -4.98 16.13
C LYS A 476 5.11 -4.27 16.16
N ASP A 477 4.32 -4.43 15.11
CA ASP A 477 2.96 -3.91 14.97
C ASP A 477 1.92 -4.81 15.68
N GLY A 478 2.39 -5.72 16.56
CA GLY A 478 1.56 -6.59 17.39
C GLY A 478 1.07 -7.86 16.70
N ALA A 479 1.47 -8.13 15.45
CA ALA A 479 1.09 -9.38 14.79
C ALA A 479 1.85 -10.57 15.40
N GLU A 480 1.09 -11.51 15.94
CA GLU A 480 1.63 -12.79 16.37
C GLU A 480 1.67 -13.78 15.20
N PHE A 481 2.82 -14.41 14.98
CA PHE A 481 3.00 -15.39 13.91
C PHE A 481 3.31 -16.77 14.47
N ALA A 482 2.72 -17.78 13.85
CA ALA A 482 3.27 -19.13 13.83
C ALA A 482 4.05 -19.35 12.53
N TYR A 483 5.09 -20.17 12.58
CA TYR A 483 5.94 -20.45 11.42
C TYR A 483 5.81 -21.88 10.99
N GLU A 484 5.66 -22.10 9.69
CA GLU A 484 5.64 -23.42 9.08
C GLU A 484 6.66 -23.50 7.94
N MET A 485 7.15 -24.71 7.68
CA MET A 485 8.09 -24.93 6.58
C MET A 485 7.40 -24.68 5.24
N LYS A 486 8.09 -23.98 4.34
CA LYS A 486 7.66 -23.86 2.96
C LYS A 486 8.14 -25.08 2.19
N TRP A 487 7.21 -26.00 1.95
CA TRP A 487 7.44 -27.19 1.13
C TRP A 487 7.54 -26.83 -0.37
N ASP A 488 8.07 -27.77 -1.16
CA ASP A 488 8.22 -27.66 -2.62
C ASP A 488 7.48 -28.80 -3.34
N GLY A 489 6.18 -28.63 -3.54
CA GLY A 489 5.37 -29.50 -4.38
C GLY A 489 4.05 -28.87 -4.81
N TYR A 490 3.02 -29.69 -4.99
CA TYR A 490 1.75 -29.23 -5.54
C TYR A 490 0.81 -28.80 -4.42
N ARG A 491 0.46 -27.51 -4.41
CA ARG A 491 -0.57 -26.97 -3.52
C ARG A 491 -1.94 -27.54 -3.89
N ILE A 492 -2.55 -28.28 -2.98
CA ILE A 492 -3.79 -29.02 -3.19
C ILE A 492 -4.78 -28.72 -2.06
N LEU A 493 -6.03 -28.43 -2.44
CA LEU A 493 -7.17 -28.49 -1.54
C LEU A 493 -7.79 -29.90 -1.63
N ALA A 494 -7.97 -30.56 -0.49
CA ALA A 494 -8.65 -31.85 -0.40
C ALA A 494 -10.04 -31.66 0.22
N ASP A 495 -11.06 -32.18 -0.46
CA ASP A 495 -12.46 -32.18 -0.02
C ASP A 495 -12.89 -33.62 0.23
N VAL A 496 -13.43 -33.90 1.41
CA VAL A 496 -13.91 -35.22 1.86
C VAL A 496 -15.40 -35.11 2.13
N GLY A 497 -16.19 -35.78 1.30
CA GLY A 497 -17.63 -35.96 1.46
C GLY A 497 -18.00 -37.37 1.00
N ASP A 498 -18.99 -37.50 0.10
CA ASP A 498 -19.33 -38.80 -0.51
C ASP A 498 -18.16 -39.45 -1.27
N ALA A 499 -17.22 -38.63 -1.74
CA ALA A 499 -15.96 -39.05 -2.33
C ALA A 499 -14.86 -38.06 -2.00
N VAL A 500 -13.61 -38.54 -1.94
CA VAL A 500 -12.43 -37.71 -1.74
C VAL A 500 -12.01 -37.06 -3.07
N ARG A 501 -11.79 -35.75 -3.07
CA ARG A 501 -11.34 -35.01 -4.25
C ARG A 501 -10.18 -34.07 -3.93
N LEU A 502 -9.08 -34.23 -4.64
CA LEU A 502 -7.89 -33.38 -4.54
C LEU A 502 -7.82 -32.48 -5.76
N ARG A 503 -7.74 -31.16 -5.55
CA ARG A 503 -7.68 -30.19 -6.64
C ARG A 503 -6.61 -29.15 -6.40
N SER A 504 -5.92 -28.77 -7.47
CA SER A 504 -4.92 -27.69 -7.41
C SER A 504 -5.58 -26.31 -7.33
N ARG A 505 -4.73 -25.28 -7.13
CA ARG A 505 -5.13 -23.88 -7.21
C ARG A 505 -5.95 -23.52 -8.46
N SER A 506 -5.63 -24.10 -9.62
CA SER A 506 -6.35 -23.80 -10.87
C SER A 506 -7.60 -24.66 -11.06
N GLY A 507 -7.99 -25.45 -10.06
CA GLY A 507 -9.11 -26.38 -10.12
C GLY A 507 -8.83 -27.68 -10.86
N LYS A 508 -7.57 -27.96 -11.25
CA LYS A 508 -7.21 -29.24 -11.89
C LYS A 508 -7.34 -30.38 -10.86
N ASP A 509 -7.99 -31.47 -11.25
CA ASP A 509 -8.14 -32.67 -10.42
C ASP A 509 -6.85 -33.48 -10.38
N TYR A 510 -6.37 -33.76 -9.18
CA TYR A 510 -5.16 -34.52 -8.87
C TYR A 510 -5.46 -35.74 -7.98
N THR A 511 -6.74 -36.11 -7.82
CA THR A 511 -7.14 -37.26 -6.99
C THR A 511 -6.44 -38.55 -7.42
N HIS A 512 -6.24 -38.75 -8.73
CA HIS A 512 -5.53 -39.91 -9.28
C HIS A 512 -4.03 -39.97 -8.91
N LEU A 513 -3.42 -38.83 -8.55
CA LEU A 513 -1.99 -38.74 -8.25
C LEU A 513 -1.68 -39.21 -6.81
N PHE A 514 -2.65 -39.14 -5.91
CA PHE A 514 -2.48 -39.56 -4.51
C PHE A 514 -3.30 -40.83 -4.24
N PRO A 515 -2.70 -42.03 -4.29
CA PRO A 515 -3.45 -43.28 -4.17
C PRO A 515 -4.05 -43.51 -2.76
N HIS A 516 -3.53 -42.82 -1.73
CA HIS A 516 -3.92 -42.97 -0.32
C HIS A 516 -5.11 -42.08 0.07
N THR A 517 -6.11 -41.93 -0.81
CA THR A 517 -7.30 -41.11 -0.52
C THR A 517 -8.13 -41.63 0.66
N ASP A 518 -8.04 -42.92 0.96
CA ASP A 518 -8.65 -43.55 2.12
C ASP A 518 -8.09 -43.02 3.44
N GLU A 519 -6.80 -42.72 3.51
CA GLU A 519 -6.18 -42.08 4.68
C GLU A 519 -6.70 -40.65 4.91
N LEU A 520 -6.99 -39.91 3.84
CA LEU A 520 -7.66 -38.60 3.93
C LEU A 520 -9.10 -38.71 4.47
N ALA A 521 -9.82 -39.77 4.10
CA ALA A 521 -11.14 -40.05 4.64
C ALA A 521 -11.09 -40.48 6.12
N GLN A 522 -10.02 -41.17 6.54
CA GLN A 522 -9.77 -41.49 7.95
C GLN A 522 -9.43 -40.23 8.77
N LEU A 523 -8.70 -39.28 8.20
CA LEU A 523 -8.40 -38.00 8.86
C LEU A 523 -9.67 -37.16 9.09
N LEU A 524 -10.59 -37.15 8.11
CA LEU A 524 -11.81 -36.35 8.10
C LEU A 524 -13.06 -37.25 8.12
N VAL A 525 -13.22 -38.06 9.18
CA VAL A 525 -14.27 -39.08 9.30
C VAL A 525 -15.68 -38.53 9.05
N ASP A 526 -15.99 -37.34 9.58
CA ASP A 526 -17.29 -36.68 9.44
C ASP A 526 -17.37 -35.75 8.21
N GLY A 527 -16.41 -35.88 7.29
CA GLY A 527 -16.25 -35.00 6.13
C GLY A 527 -15.66 -33.64 6.48
N GLY A 528 -15.14 -32.96 5.46
CA GLY A 528 -14.45 -31.70 5.65
C GLY A 528 -13.65 -31.24 4.43
N ARG A 529 -12.92 -30.16 4.62
CA ARG A 529 -11.99 -29.61 3.63
C ARG A 529 -10.72 -29.13 4.31
N VAL A 530 -9.59 -29.52 3.74
CA VAL A 530 -8.27 -29.12 4.22
C VAL A 530 -7.43 -28.53 3.09
N ASP A 531 -6.46 -27.70 3.49
CA ASP A 531 -5.47 -27.10 2.61
C ASP A 531 -4.10 -27.70 2.94
N GLY A 532 -3.42 -28.17 1.89
CA GLY A 532 -2.20 -28.94 2.03
C GLY A 532 -1.30 -28.90 0.81
N GLU A 533 -0.16 -29.56 0.91
CA GLU A 533 0.80 -29.70 -0.19
C GLU A 533 1.12 -31.17 -0.45
N LEU A 534 0.98 -31.60 -1.69
CA LEU A 534 1.34 -32.94 -2.14
C LEU A 534 2.80 -32.93 -2.59
N LEU A 535 3.61 -33.77 -1.96
CA LEU A 535 5.06 -33.85 -2.14
C LEU A 535 5.45 -35.27 -2.55
N ALA A 536 6.58 -35.40 -3.24
CA ALA A 536 7.34 -36.65 -3.28
C ALA A 536 8.58 -36.45 -2.40
N LEU A 537 8.90 -37.43 -1.55
CA LEU A 537 10.10 -37.40 -0.72
C LEU A 537 11.17 -38.33 -1.28
N ASP A 538 12.44 -37.92 -1.15
CA ASP A 538 13.59 -38.78 -1.42
C ASP A 538 13.88 -39.73 -0.23
N THR A 539 14.98 -40.48 -0.32
CA THR A 539 15.40 -41.41 0.73
C THR A 539 15.82 -40.74 2.04
N ASP A 540 16.17 -39.46 1.98
CA ASP A 540 16.57 -38.65 3.14
C ASP A 540 15.36 -37.87 3.71
N GLY A 541 14.16 -38.09 3.16
CA GLY A 541 12.92 -37.42 3.59
C GLY A 541 12.78 -35.99 3.10
N LYS A 542 13.58 -35.55 2.12
CA LYS A 542 13.51 -34.20 1.54
C LYS A 542 12.57 -34.16 0.33
N PRO A 543 11.91 -33.02 0.07
CA PRO A 543 11.07 -32.87 -1.12
C PRO A 543 11.87 -33.00 -2.43
N ASP A 544 11.47 -33.94 -3.29
CA ASP A 544 11.96 -34.10 -4.65
C ASP A 544 10.86 -33.71 -5.65
N PHE A 545 10.92 -32.46 -6.10
CA PHE A 545 9.98 -31.93 -7.08
C PHE A 545 10.05 -32.68 -8.43
N SER A 546 11.22 -33.19 -8.80
CA SER A 546 11.40 -33.92 -10.07
C SER A 546 10.70 -35.26 -10.02
N ALA A 547 10.81 -35.98 -8.90
CA ALA A 547 10.07 -37.22 -8.66
C ALA A 547 8.55 -36.99 -8.65
N LEU A 548 8.07 -35.91 -8.01
CA LEU A 548 6.65 -35.54 -8.02
C LEU A 548 6.15 -35.25 -9.44
N HIS A 549 6.91 -34.48 -10.22
CA HIS A 549 6.54 -34.15 -11.59
C HIS A 549 6.54 -35.39 -12.50
N HIS A 550 7.51 -36.29 -12.33
CA HIS A 550 7.54 -37.56 -13.04
C HIS A 550 6.31 -38.43 -12.71
N ALA A 551 5.88 -38.47 -11.44
CA ALA A 551 4.67 -39.18 -11.02
C ALA A 551 3.40 -38.59 -11.65
N ASP A 552 3.29 -37.26 -11.78
CA ASP A 552 2.17 -36.59 -12.48
C ASP A 552 2.13 -36.94 -13.97
N GLN A 553 3.28 -37.05 -14.64
CA GLN A 553 3.34 -37.33 -16.08
C GLN A 553 3.17 -38.81 -16.45
N HIS A 554 3.71 -39.72 -15.65
CA HIS A 554 3.84 -41.13 -16.01
C HIS A 554 3.05 -42.08 -15.10
N GLY A 555 2.34 -41.53 -14.11
CA GLY A 555 1.61 -42.29 -13.10
C GLY A 555 2.51 -42.78 -11.98
N THR A 556 1.89 -43.18 -10.87
CA THR A 556 2.56 -43.52 -9.60
C THR A 556 3.22 -44.90 -9.59
N ARG A 557 3.01 -45.73 -10.62
CA ARG A 557 3.43 -47.14 -10.65
C ARG A 557 4.87 -47.38 -11.12
N ASP A 558 5.50 -46.41 -11.78
CA ASP A 558 6.72 -46.67 -12.56
C ASP A 558 8.02 -46.45 -11.76
N LYS A 559 7.99 -45.74 -10.61
CA LYS A 559 9.20 -45.40 -9.83
C LYS A 559 9.07 -45.29 -8.30
N GLY A 560 7.96 -45.70 -7.68
CA GLY A 560 7.86 -45.74 -6.20
C GLY A 560 8.10 -44.39 -5.52
N ALA A 561 7.57 -43.30 -6.09
CA ALA A 561 7.67 -41.98 -5.47
C ALA A 561 7.00 -42.02 -4.08
N ASN A 562 7.75 -41.68 -3.04
CA ASN A 562 7.25 -41.64 -1.67
C ASN A 562 6.35 -40.41 -1.48
N LEU A 563 5.08 -40.54 -1.87
CA LEU A 563 4.14 -39.43 -1.85
C LEU A 563 3.62 -39.17 -0.43
N ARG A 564 3.57 -37.89 -0.06
CA ARG A 564 3.01 -37.40 1.20
C ARG A 564 2.13 -36.19 0.97
N TYR A 565 0.99 -36.12 1.66
CA TYR A 565 0.15 -34.93 1.68
C TYR A 565 0.30 -34.22 3.03
N MET A 566 0.95 -33.06 3.00
CA MET A 566 1.22 -32.23 4.18
C MET A 566 0.04 -31.28 4.42
N VAL A 567 -0.77 -31.52 5.43
CA VAL A 567 -1.97 -30.75 5.75
C VAL A 567 -1.66 -29.65 6.76
N PHE A 568 -1.79 -28.38 6.37
CA PHE A 568 -1.41 -27.26 7.24
C PHE A 568 -2.53 -26.28 7.59
N ASP A 569 -3.75 -26.46 7.07
CA ASP A 569 -4.94 -25.72 7.53
C ASP A 569 -6.21 -26.55 7.30
N VAL A 570 -7.23 -26.34 8.14
CA VAL A 570 -8.55 -26.96 8.04
C VAL A 570 -9.60 -25.87 7.79
N LEU A 571 -10.29 -25.98 6.66
CA LEU A 571 -11.23 -24.96 6.18
C LEU A 571 -12.68 -25.33 6.51
N ARG A 572 -12.96 -26.63 6.62
CA ARG A 572 -14.26 -27.18 7.00
C ARG A 572 -14.08 -28.48 7.75
N LEU A 573 -14.84 -28.68 8.81
CA LEU A 573 -14.81 -29.91 9.59
C LEU A 573 -16.23 -30.26 10.04
N ALA A 574 -16.68 -31.50 9.82
CA ALA A 574 -18.02 -31.97 10.19
C ALA A 574 -19.16 -31.03 9.73
N GLY A 575 -19.04 -30.49 8.52
CA GLY A 575 -20.01 -29.56 7.94
C GLY A 575 -19.91 -28.09 8.40
N ARG A 576 -19.10 -27.76 9.43
CA ARG A 576 -18.87 -26.38 9.88
C ARG A 576 -17.83 -25.68 9.02
N ASP A 577 -18.17 -24.51 8.49
CA ASP A 577 -17.22 -23.62 7.83
C ASP A 577 -16.32 -22.94 8.89
N LEU A 578 -15.02 -23.04 8.71
CA LEU A 578 -14.03 -22.50 9.64
C LEU A 578 -13.28 -21.30 9.05
N THR A 579 -13.52 -20.88 7.80
CA THR A 579 -12.65 -19.85 7.19
C THR A 579 -12.76 -18.48 7.85
N GLY A 580 -13.88 -18.17 8.51
CA GLY A 580 -14.03 -16.94 9.30
C GLY A 580 -13.36 -16.99 10.68
N GLU A 581 -13.00 -18.19 11.17
CA GLU A 581 -12.34 -18.35 12.47
C GLU A 581 -10.87 -17.92 12.39
N PRO A 582 -10.25 -17.40 13.47
CA PRO A 582 -8.82 -17.15 13.55
C PRO A 582 -7.95 -18.39 13.26
N TRP A 583 -6.74 -18.20 12.73
CA TRP A 583 -5.85 -19.31 12.35
C TRP A 583 -5.51 -20.23 13.52
N ASN A 584 -5.27 -19.68 14.72
CA ASN A 584 -4.97 -20.49 15.91
C ASN A 584 -6.10 -21.47 16.27
N VAL A 585 -7.36 -21.06 16.14
CA VAL A 585 -8.54 -21.92 16.35
C VAL A 585 -8.58 -23.05 15.31
N ARG A 586 -8.36 -22.71 14.04
CA ARG A 586 -8.32 -23.73 12.97
C ARG A 586 -7.16 -24.69 13.18
N ARG A 587 -6.00 -24.17 13.59
CA ARG A 587 -4.81 -24.97 13.86
C ARG A 587 -5.01 -25.94 15.02
N GLU A 588 -5.58 -25.48 16.13
CA GLU A 588 -5.90 -26.32 17.29
C GLU A 588 -6.84 -27.47 16.91
N LEU A 589 -7.87 -27.20 16.09
CA LEU A 589 -8.76 -28.23 15.58
C LEU A 589 -8.06 -29.21 14.64
N LEU A 590 -7.15 -28.73 13.79
CA LEU A 590 -6.36 -29.56 12.90
C LEU A 590 -5.45 -30.51 13.70
N GLU A 591 -4.77 -30.03 14.74
CA GLU A 591 -3.87 -30.82 15.57
C GLU A 591 -4.56 -31.88 16.44
N GLN A 592 -5.89 -31.81 16.60
CA GLN A 592 -6.69 -32.87 17.22
C GLN A 592 -6.97 -34.05 16.27
N LEU A 593 -6.76 -33.87 14.97
CA LEU A 593 -6.91 -34.96 14.00
C LEU A 593 -5.72 -35.91 14.08
N THR A 594 -5.98 -37.19 13.85
CA THR A 594 -4.94 -38.23 13.89
C THR A 594 -4.27 -38.36 12.53
N GLU A 595 -2.97 -38.03 12.45
CA GLU A 595 -2.18 -38.23 11.24
C GLU A 595 -2.03 -39.71 10.87
N THR A 596 -1.74 -39.96 9.59
CA THR A 596 -1.54 -41.29 9.03
C THR A 596 -0.16 -41.40 8.39
N GLU A 597 0.16 -42.56 7.79
CA GLU A 597 1.46 -42.76 7.15
C GLU A 597 1.71 -41.78 5.99
N HIS A 598 0.69 -41.49 5.18
CA HIS A 598 0.79 -40.68 3.97
C HIS A 598 0.15 -39.28 4.08
N VAL A 599 -0.67 -39.04 5.11
CA VAL A 599 -1.31 -37.74 5.38
C VAL A 599 -0.79 -37.21 6.71
N VAL A 600 0.07 -36.20 6.63
CA VAL A 600 0.87 -35.72 7.76
C VAL A 600 0.49 -34.28 8.08
N ILE A 601 0.41 -33.95 9.37
CA ILE A 601 0.17 -32.58 9.83
C ILE A 601 1.52 -32.00 10.27
N PRO A 602 2.22 -31.21 9.43
CA PRO A 602 3.50 -30.63 9.82
C PRO A 602 3.35 -29.72 11.04
N PRO A 603 4.36 -29.67 11.93
CA PRO A 603 4.33 -28.82 13.11
C PRO A 603 4.31 -27.34 12.72
N ALA A 604 3.59 -26.54 13.50
CA ALA A 604 3.65 -25.09 13.46
C ALA A 604 4.50 -24.60 14.65
N TYR A 605 5.54 -23.83 14.37
CA TYR A 605 6.46 -23.34 15.38
C TYR A 605 5.98 -21.99 15.93
N THR A 606 5.56 -21.97 17.20
CA THR A 606 5.29 -20.76 17.96
C THR A 606 6.57 -20.34 18.68
N GLY A 607 7.37 -19.49 18.04
CA GLY A 607 8.71 -19.12 18.50
C GLY A 607 9.27 -17.96 17.70
N SER A 608 10.58 -17.91 17.48
CA SER A 608 11.17 -16.90 16.59
C SER A 608 11.25 -17.39 15.15
N PHE A 609 11.05 -16.46 14.19
CA PHE A 609 11.28 -16.73 12.77
C PHE A 609 12.66 -17.35 12.53
N ASP A 610 13.68 -16.90 13.26
CA ASP A 610 15.06 -17.36 13.12
C ASP A 610 15.24 -18.84 13.46
N THR A 611 14.47 -19.34 14.42
CA THR A 611 14.51 -20.77 14.79
C THR A 611 13.89 -21.60 13.69
N ALA A 612 12.72 -21.20 13.18
CA ALA A 612 12.09 -21.85 12.04
C ALA A 612 12.96 -21.77 10.78
N TRP A 613 13.64 -20.64 10.57
CA TRP A 613 14.54 -20.45 9.44
C TRP A 613 15.75 -21.38 9.49
N ARG A 614 16.40 -21.53 10.66
CA ARG A 614 17.51 -22.49 10.83
C ARG A 614 17.06 -23.93 10.58
N ALA A 615 15.88 -24.31 11.07
CA ALA A 615 15.32 -25.63 10.80
C ALA A 615 15.08 -25.85 9.29
N ALA A 616 14.55 -24.84 8.57
CA ALA A 616 14.41 -24.90 7.12
C ALA A 616 15.78 -25.01 6.40
N GLU A 617 16.83 -24.38 6.95
CA GLU A 617 18.18 -24.45 6.42
C GLU A 617 18.80 -25.84 6.57
N GLU A 618 18.74 -26.41 7.77
CA GLU A 618 19.25 -27.75 8.10
C GLU A 618 18.55 -28.84 7.28
N LEU A 619 17.24 -28.69 7.05
CA LEU A 619 16.43 -29.62 6.27
C LEU A 619 16.49 -29.38 4.75
N GLY A 620 17.16 -28.33 4.29
CA GLY A 620 17.28 -28.04 2.84
C GLY A 620 15.97 -27.59 2.18
N LEU A 621 15.01 -27.04 2.92
CA LEU A 621 13.67 -26.68 2.41
C LEU A 621 13.65 -25.31 1.72
N GLU A 622 12.62 -25.00 0.92
CA GLU A 622 12.54 -23.78 0.07
C GLU A 622 12.50 -22.47 0.90
N GLY A 623 11.98 -22.54 2.12
CA GLY A 623 11.90 -21.40 3.03
C GLY A 623 10.89 -21.61 4.15
N VAL A 624 10.31 -20.51 4.64
CA VAL A 624 9.36 -20.48 5.76
C VAL A 624 8.13 -19.66 5.39
N VAL A 625 6.96 -20.09 5.85
CA VAL A 625 5.70 -19.34 5.81
C VAL A 625 5.36 -18.90 7.23
N ALA A 626 5.30 -17.59 7.45
CA ALA A 626 4.77 -17.01 8.67
C ALA A 626 3.26 -16.80 8.52
N LYS A 627 2.46 -17.35 9.43
CA LYS A 627 1.00 -17.25 9.45
C LYS A 627 0.56 -16.47 10.69
N ARG A 628 -0.17 -15.39 10.48
CA ARG A 628 -0.78 -14.60 11.56
C ARG A 628 -1.77 -15.46 12.34
N THR A 629 -1.61 -15.52 13.65
CA THR A 629 -2.38 -16.42 14.52
C THR A 629 -3.84 -15.99 14.67
N ASP A 630 -4.11 -14.69 14.57
CA ASP A 630 -5.41 -14.05 14.74
C ASP A 630 -6.24 -13.97 13.45
N ALA A 631 -5.67 -14.36 12.30
CA ALA A 631 -6.25 -14.05 10.99
C ALA A 631 -7.23 -15.12 10.48
N ALA A 632 -8.33 -14.65 9.90
CA ALA A 632 -9.24 -15.46 9.09
C ALA A 632 -8.56 -15.97 7.80
N TYR A 633 -9.10 -17.05 7.24
CA TYR A 633 -8.70 -17.56 5.94
C TYR A 633 -9.47 -16.82 4.84
N ALA A 634 -8.78 -16.33 3.81
CA ALA A 634 -9.38 -15.59 2.68
C ALA A 634 -9.28 -16.41 1.38
N PRO A 635 -10.29 -17.24 1.04
CA PRO A 635 -10.23 -18.14 -0.10
C PRO A 635 -10.02 -17.40 -1.43
N GLY A 636 -9.01 -17.83 -2.20
CA GLY A 636 -8.70 -17.28 -3.53
C GLY A 636 -7.99 -15.93 -3.54
N GLU A 637 -7.85 -15.29 -2.38
CA GLU A 637 -7.18 -14.01 -2.25
C GLU A 637 -5.70 -14.16 -1.94
N ARG A 638 -4.92 -13.14 -2.31
CA ARG A 638 -3.54 -12.99 -1.83
C ARG A 638 -3.57 -12.15 -0.56
N SER A 639 -3.27 -12.78 0.57
CA SER A 639 -3.34 -12.14 1.88
C SER A 639 -1.96 -11.92 2.48
N ARG A 640 -1.81 -10.87 3.29
CA ARG A 640 -0.64 -10.66 4.16
C ARG A 640 -0.71 -11.49 5.44
N ALA A 641 -1.88 -12.06 5.77
CA ALA A 641 -2.01 -12.99 6.88
C ALA A 641 -1.02 -14.15 6.78
N TRP A 642 -0.65 -14.56 5.55
CA TRP A 642 0.43 -15.52 5.31
C TRP A 642 1.55 -14.86 4.52
N LEU A 643 2.74 -14.77 5.12
CA LEU A 643 3.95 -14.23 4.52
C LEU A 643 4.93 -15.36 4.20
N LYS A 644 5.39 -15.47 2.96
CA LYS A 644 6.42 -16.45 2.58
C LYS A 644 7.77 -15.78 2.36
N VAL A 645 8.80 -16.33 2.99
CA VAL A 645 10.20 -15.94 2.77
C VAL A 645 10.92 -17.12 2.13
N LYS A 646 11.53 -16.90 0.96
CA LYS A 646 12.25 -17.93 0.20
C LYS A 646 13.76 -17.75 0.35
N ARG A 647 14.51 -18.85 0.26
CA ARG A 647 15.96 -18.85 0.49
C ARG A 647 16.86 -18.27 -0.61
N ALA A 648 16.34 -17.93 -1.81
CA ALA A 648 17.07 -17.37 -2.97
C ALA A 648 18.44 -18.02 -3.28
N LEU A 649 18.51 -18.87 -4.31
CA LEU A 649 19.73 -19.58 -4.70
C LEU A 649 20.72 -18.65 -5.42
N HIS A 650 21.99 -18.65 -5.01
CA HIS A 650 23.07 -17.93 -5.66
C HIS A 650 24.12 -18.90 -6.20
N GLN A 651 24.74 -18.57 -7.34
CA GLN A 651 25.77 -19.38 -7.97
C GLN A 651 26.86 -18.48 -8.52
N GLU A 652 28.11 -18.86 -8.29
CA GLU A 652 29.26 -18.25 -8.94
C GLU A 652 29.46 -18.84 -10.33
N VAL A 653 29.77 -18.01 -11.32
CA VAL A 653 29.90 -18.44 -12.71
C VAL A 653 31.07 -17.73 -13.40
N VAL A 654 31.69 -18.42 -14.35
CA VAL A 654 32.76 -17.89 -15.18
C VAL A 654 32.17 -17.34 -16.48
N VAL A 655 32.46 -16.10 -16.84
CA VAL A 655 31.97 -15.50 -18.10
C VAL A 655 32.83 -15.94 -19.28
N VAL A 656 32.22 -16.61 -20.26
CA VAL A 656 32.89 -17.23 -21.42
C VAL A 656 32.53 -16.58 -22.76
N GLY A 657 31.47 -15.78 -22.80
CA GLY A 657 31.07 -15.07 -24.01
C GLY A 657 29.92 -14.09 -23.77
N VAL A 658 29.59 -13.34 -24.80
CA VAL A 658 28.58 -12.29 -24.76
C VAL A 658 27.74 -12.34 -26.02
N ARG A 659 26.43 -12.39 -25.88
CA ARG A 659 25.49 -12.29 -27.01
C ARG A 659 25.11 -10.84 -27.25
N THR A 660 25.09 -10.44 -28.52
CA THR A 660 24.72 -9.08 -28.92
C THR A 660 23.26 -9.02 -29.35
N GLY A 661 22.55 -7.99 -28.92
CA GLY A 661 21.20 -7.66 -29.35
C GLY A 661 21.12 -6.28 -29.99
N LYS A 662 19.91 -5.87 -30.38
CA LYS A 662 19.66 -4.60 -31.10
C LYS A 662 20.10 -3.32 -30.35
N ARG A 663 20.33 -3.39 -29.03
CA ARG A 663 20.66 -2.25 -28.16
C ARG A 663 21.92 -2.46 -27.31
N GLY A 664 22.80 -3.41 -27.68
CA GLY A 664 24.02 -3.73 -26.93
C GLY A 664 24.07 -5.18 -26.49
N ILE A 665 24.60 -5.46 -25.29
CA ILE A 665 24.66 -6.82 -24.74
C ILE A 665 23.24 -7.33 -24.46
N ALA A 666 22.91 -8.50 -25.00
CA ALA A 666 21.63 -9.18 -24.77
C ALA A 666 21.72 -10.17 -23.60
N SER A 667 22.82 -10.89 -23.47
CA SER A 667 23.07 -11.82 -22.36
C SER A 667 24.55 -12.19 -22.26
N LEU A 668 25.01 -12.54 -21.07
CA LEU A 668 26.29 -13.21 -20.86
C LEU A 668 26.13 -14.73 -21.03
N LEU A 669 27.13 -15.37 -21.62
CA LEU A 669 27.29 -16.82 -21.68
C LEU A 669 28.23 -17.22 -20.56
N VAL A 670 27.81 -18.17 -19.73
CA VAL A 670 28.50 -18.51 -18.50
C VAL A 670 28.82 -20.01 -18.40
N ALA A 671 29.84 -20.33 -17.62
CA ALA A 671 30.35 -21.67 -17.41
C ALA A 671 30.70 -21.92 -15.94
N VAL A 672 30.70 -23.18 -15.54
CA VAL A 672 31.14 -23.63 -14.21
C VAL A 672 32.11 -24.80 -14.42
N PRO A 673 33.27 -24.85 -13.73
CA PRO A 673 34.17 -26.00 -13.77
C PRO A 673 33.48 -27.29 -13.29
N ASP A 674 33.74 -28.40 -13.97
CA ASP A 674 33.40 -29.74 -13.47
C ASP A 674 34.40 -30.23 -12.41
N GLU A 675 34.20 -31.45 -11.90
CA GLU A 675 35.05 -32.04 -10.86
C GLU A 675 36.52 -32.20 -11.30
N ALA A 676 36.77 -32.33 -12.61
CA ALA A 676 38.11 -32.39 -13.18
C ALA A 676 38.73 -30.99 -13.39
N GLY A 677 37.97 -29.92 -13.10
CA GLY A 677 38.38 -28.53 -13.30
C GLY A 677 38.18 -28.03 -14.73
N GLU A 678 37.53 -28.79 -15.61
CA GLU A 678 37.23 -28.34 -16.98
C GLU A 678 35.97 -27.46 -17.01
N LEU A 679 36.05 -26.31 -17.68
CA LEU A 679 34.89 -25.41 -17.79
C LEU A 679 33.78 -26.03 -18.65
N ARG A 680 32.59 -26.19 -18.06
CA ARG A 680 31.37 -26.65 -18.75
C ARG A 680 30.38 -25.52 -18.92
N TYR A 681 29.71 -25.47 -20.08
CA TYR A 681 28.73 -24.44 -20.37
C TYR A 681 27.52 -24.55 -19.44
N ALA A 682 27.25 -23.50 -18.68
CA ALA A 682 26.23 -23.45 -17.64
C ALA A 682 24.99 -22.64 -18.05
N GLY A 683 24.98 -21.99 -19.21
CA GLY A 683 23.80 -21.29 -19.74
C GLY A 683 23.97 -19.79 -19.90
N ARG A 684 22.87 -19.04 -19.78
CA ARG A 684 22.79 -17.61 -20.12
C ARG A 684 22.28 -16.76 -18.97
N VAL A 685 22.84 -15.55 -18.85
CA VAL A 685 22.39 -14.53 -17.89
C VAL A 685 21.93 -13.31 -18.69
N GLY A 686 20.62 -13.07 -18.74
CA GLY A 686 20.01 -12.03 -19.59
C GLY A 686 19.35 -10.87 -18.83
N THR A 687 19.29 -10.95 -17.51
CA THR A 687 18.59 -9.98 -16.65
C THR A 687 19.47 -9.61 -15.44
N GLY A 688 19.06 -8.61 -14.64
CA GLY A 688 19.81 -8.18 -13.45
C GLY A 688 20.92 -7.15 -13.72
N PHE A 689 21.03 -6.63 -14.94
CA PHE A 689 21.99 -5.60 -15.31
C PHE A 689 21.33 -4.22 -15.41
N SER A 690 21.98 -3.17 -14.90
CA SER A 690 21.71 -1.79 -15.30
C SER A 690 22.40 -1.44 -16.62
N ASN A 691 21.95 -0.39 -17.32
CA ASN A 691 22.61 0.09 -18.55
C ASN A 691 24.07 0.49 -18.33
N ALA A 692 24.40 1.06 -17.16
CA ALA A 692 25.76 1.43 -16.79
C ALA A 692 26.64 0.17 -16.63
N GLN A 693 26.11 -0.85 -15.94
CA GLN A 693 26.80 -2.14 -15.79
C GLN A 693 27.00 -2.84 -17.13
N LEU A 694 26.02 -2.85 -18.04
CA LEU A 694 26.21 -3.44 -19.38
C LEU A 694 27.31 -2.73 -20.16
N ALA A 695 27.40 -1.40 -20.08
CA ALA A 695 28.46 -0.63 -20.73
C ALA A 695 29.85 -0.90 -20.10
N GLU A 696 29.92 -1.05 -18.78
CA GLU A 696 31.14 -1.41 -18.06
C GLU A 696 31.58 -2.84 -18.36
N ILE A 697 30.70 -3.82 -18.20
CA ILE A 697 30.90 -5.23 -18.54
C ILE A 697 31.37 -5.34 -20.00
N GLY A 698 30.71 -4.63 -20.92
CA GLY A 698 31.13 -4.59 -22.32
C GLY A 698 32.56 -4.08 -22.49
N ARG A 699 32.92 -2.95 -21.87
CA ARG A 699 34.29 -2.41 -21.92
C ARG A 699 35.32 -3.37 -21.32
N THR A 700 34.98 -4.00 -20.19
CA THR A 700 35.86 -4.95 -19.48
C THR A 700 36.09 -6.22 -20.31
N LEU A 701 35.03 -6.81 -20.84
CA LEU A 701 35.09 -8.05 -21.60
C LEU A 701 35.69 -7.87 -23.00
N ARG A 702 35.49 -6.72 -23.65
CA ARG A 702 36.14 -6.41 -24.95
C ARG A 702 37.66 -6.44 -24.90
N ARG A 703 38.27 -6.15 -23.74
CA ARG A 703 39.74 -6.20 -23.56
C ARG A 703 40.32 -7.61 -23.61
N VAL A 704 39.47 -8.63 -23.51
CA VAL A 704 39.86 -10.05 -23.56
C VAL A 704 39.02 -10.84 -24.56
N GLU A 705 38.56 -10.15 -25.59
CA GLU A 705 37.85 -10.78 -26.69
C GLU A 705 38.77 -11.73 -27.46
N ARG A 706 38.22 -12.87 -27.88
CA ARG A 706 38.91 -13.89 -28.67
C ARG A 706 38.08 -14.35 -29.85
N LYS A 707 38.75 -14.92 -30.87
CA LYS A 707 38.12 -15.29 -32.15
C LYS A 707 37.28 -16.55 -32.08
N THR A 708 37.60 -17.48 -31.18
CA THR A 708 36.95 -18.79 -31.06
C THR A 708 36.34 -18.97 -29.66
N PRO A 709 35.26 -19.75 -29.52
CA PRO A 709 34.69 -20.05 -28.21
C PRO A 709 35.74 -20.77 -27.32
N PRO A 710 35.80 -20.43 -26.02
CA PRO A 710 36.78 -21.05 -25.12
C PRO A 710 36.42 -22.49 -24.71
N ILE A 711 35.15 -22.87 -24.87
CA ILE A 711 34.57 -24.18 -24.54
C ILE A 711 33.52 -24.53 -25.60
N ASP A 712 32.98 -25.75 -25.57
CA ASP A 712 31.87 -26.12 -26.43
C ASP A 712 30.58 -25.37 -26.02
N ILE A 713 29.90 -24.76 -26.99
CA ILE A 713 28.71 -23.92 -26.78
C ILE A 713 27.66 -24.32 -27.80
N PRO A 714 26.40 -24.58 -27.39
CA PRO A 714 25.32 -24.92 -28.31
C PRO A 714 25.16 -23.89 -29.45
N ALA A 715 24.91 -24.36 -30.67
CA ALA A 715 24.81 -23.50 -31.86
C ALA A 715 23.74 -22.39 -31.73
N SER A 716 22.65 -22.65 -31.00
CA SER A 716 21.59 -21.70 -30.69
C SER A 716 22.05 -20.51 -29.83
N ASP A 717 23.13 -20.70 -29.09
CA ASP A 717 23.66 -19.78 -28.07
C ASP A 717 24.90 -19.05 -28.60
N ALA A 718 25.66 -19.75 -29.44
CA ALA A 718 26.78 -19.20 -30.20
C ALA A 718 26.35 -18.17 -31.25
N LYS A 719 25.09 -18.22 -31.71
CA LYS A 719 24.55 -17.27 -32.69
C LYS A 719 24.53 -15.85 -32.10
N ASP A 720 25.20 -14.94 -32.80
CA ASP A 720 25.38 -13.53 -32.47
C ASP A 720 26.25 -13.27 -31.22
N ALA A 721 27.08 -14.25 -30.84
CA ALA A 721 28.02 -14.16 -29.72
C ALA A 721 29.42 -13.73 -30.14
N TRP A 722 30.11 -13.01 -29.25
CA TRP A 722 31.57 -12.86 -29.27
C TRP A 722 32.16 -13.45 -27.99
N TRP A 723 33.40 -13.93 -28.09
CA TRP A 723 33.98 -14.84 -27.11
C TRP A 723 34.98 -14.14 -26.21
N VAL A 724 35.05 -14.59 -24.96
CA VAL A 724 35.84 -13.95 -23.90
C VAL A 724 36.83 -14.97 -23.36
N THR A 725 38.07 -14.56 -23.09
CA THR A 725 39.00 -15.40 -22.33
C THR A 725 38.45 -15.64 -20.91
N PRO A 726 38.22 -16.90 -20.47
CA PRO A 726 37.56 -17.21 -19.20
C PRO A 726 38.40 -16.84 -17.98
N LYS A 727 38.36 -15.57 -17.59
CA LYS A 727 39.14 -15.03 -16.47
C LYS A 727 38.33 -14.24 -15.46
N PHE A 728 37.04 -14.01 -15.73
CA PHE A 728 36.18 -13.20 -14.89
C PHE A 728 35.10 -14.08 -14.26
N VAL A 729 35.05 -14.05 -12.94
CA VAL A 729 34.02 -14.71 -12.14
C VAL A 729 32.95 -13.68 -11.78
N ALA A 730 31.70 -14.11 -11.83
CA ALA A 730 30.55 -13.31 -11.45
C ALA A 730 29.63 -14.11 -10.54
N GLU A 731 28.87 -13.41 -9.72
CA GLU A 731 27.78 -14.01 -8.95
C GLU A 731 26.46 -13.78 -9.68
N VAL A 732 25.62 -14.81 -9.72
CA VAL A 732 24.27 -14.76 -10.28
C VAL A 732 23.26 -15.34 -9.30
N GLN A 733 22.08 -14.75 -9.28
CA GLN A 733 20.92 -15.30 -8.57
C GLN A 733 20.13 -16.20 -9.51
N LEU A 734 19.68 -17.35 -9.01
CA LEU A 734 19.03 -18.41 -9.77
C LEU A 734 17.63 -18.72 -9.23
N ALA A 735 16.75 -19.17 -10.13
CA ALA A 735 15.51 -19.85 -9.74
C ALA A 735 15.71 -21.38 -9.54
N GLY A 736 16.94 -21.88 -9.68
CA GLY A 736 17.33 -23.30 -9.61
C GLY A 736 18.40 -23.67 -10.63
N ALA A 737 18.90 -24.90 -10.58
CA ALA A 737 19.74 -25.53 -11.60
C ALA A 737 18.99 -26.68 -12.29
N THR A 738 19.30 -26.96 -13.55
CA THR A 738 18.79 -28.16 -14.25
C THR A 738 19.65 -29.37 -13.90
N THR A 739 19.11 -30.59 -14.06
CA THR A 739 19.88 -31.85 -13.93
C THR A 739 21.14 -31.90 -14.79
N ASP A 740 21.16 -31.17 -15.91
CA ASP A 740 22.33 -31.05 -16.80
C ASP A 740 23.31 -29.93 -16.39
N ASN A 741 23.28 -29.48 -15.13
CA ASN A 741 24.12 -28.41 -14.60
C ASN A 741 24.05 -27.11 -15.43
N LYS A 742 22.82 -26.59 -15.62
CA LYS A 742 22.57 -25.28 -16.24
C LYS A 742 21.77 -24.37 -15.32
N VAL A 743 22.11 -23.09 -15.35
CA VAL A 743 21.42 -22.04 -14.58
C VAL A 743 20.01 -21.80 -15.11
N ARG A 744 19.00 -21.76 -14.23
CA ARG A 744 17.60 -21.48 -14.58
C ARG A 744 17.19 -20.08 -14.13
N GLN A 745 16.70 -19.27 -15.08
CA GLN A 745 16.26 -17.89 -14.87
C GLN A 745 17.31 -17.03 -14.12
N ALA A 746 18.57 -17.10 -14.56
CA ALA A 746 19.66 -16.40 -13.91
C ALA A 746 19.60 -14.88 -14.09
N SER A 747 19.83 -14.14 -13.00
CA SER A 747 19.98 -12.70 -13.00
C SER A 747 21.33 -12.28 -12.41
N TRP A 748 21.99 -11.33 -13.07
CA TRP A 748 23.28 -10.77 -12.67
C TRP A 748 23.25 -10.12 -11.28
N ARG A 749 24.29 -10.35 -10.48
CA ARG A 749 24.49 -9.68 -9.19
C ARG A 749 25.74 -8.81 -9.20
N GLY A 750 26.87 -9.32 -9.68
CA GLY A 750 28.12 -8.55 -9.73
C GLY A 750 29.34 -9.38 -10.10
N TRP A 751 30.47 -8.70 -10.26
CA TRP A 751 31.79 -9.35 -10.40
C TRP A 751 32.28 -9.88 -9.05
N ARG A 752 32.99 -11.00 -9.09
CA ARG A 752 33.74 -11.58 -7.96
C ARG A 752 35.23 -11.46 -8.26
N GLU A 753 35.76 -10.26 -8.04
CA GLU A 753 37.17 -9.94 -8.28
C GLU A 753 38.10 -10.66 -7.29
N ASP A 754 37.53 -11.21 -6.22
CA ASP A 754 38.19 -12.01 -5.19
C ASP A 754 38.41 -13.48 -5.57
N LYS A 755 37.87 -13.94 -6.73
CA LYS A 755 37.91 -15.35 -7.12
C LYS A 755 38.50 -15.59 -8.50
N ASP A 756 39.30 -16.65 -8.58
CA ASP A 756 39.79 -17.20 -9.84
C ASP A 756 38.79 -18.20 -10.46
N PRO A 757 38.72 -18.31 -11.79
CA PRO A 757 37.83 -19.26 -12.47
C PRO A 757 37.97 -20.71 -11.98
N GLY A 758 39.18 -21.13 -11.59
CA GLY A 758 39.45 -22.47 -11.08
C GLY A 758 38.89 -22.75 -9.69
N GLN A 759 38.43 -21.72 -8.96
CA GLN A 759 37.81 -21.83 -7.63
C GLN A 759 36.29 -21.93 -7.69
N VAL A 760 35.68 -21.68 -8.85
CA VAL A 760 34.23 -21.75 -9.04
C VAL A 760 33.79 -23.23 -9.01
N ARG A 761 32.74 -23.53 -8.26
CA ARG A 761 32.11 -24.85 -8.15
C ARG A 761 30.60 -24.69 -8.19
N TRP A 762 29.85 -25.73 -8.53
CA TRP A 762 28.40 -25.73 -8.31
C TRP A 762 28.12 -25.68 -6.81
N GLU A 763 27.33 -24.70 -6.39
CA GLU A 763 26.94 -24.45 -4.99
C GLU A 763 25.42 -24.66 -4.78
N VAL A 764 24.68 -24.92 -5.86
CA VAL A 764 23.21 -25.07 -5.88
C VAL A 764 22.74 -26.41 -6.41
#